data_AF-A0A9D1T720-F1
#
_entry.id   AF-A0A9D1T720-F1
#
_cell.length_a   1.000
_cell.length_b   1.000
_cell.length_c   1.000
_cell.angle_alpha   90.00
_cell.angle_beta   90.00
_cell.angle_gamma   90.00
#
_symmetry.space_group_name_H-M   'P 1'
#
loop_
_entity.id
_entity.type
_entity.pdbx_description
1 polymer ?
#
loop_
_entity_poly.entity_id
_entity_poly.type
_entity_poly.pdbx_seq_one_letter_code
_entity_poly.pdbx_strand_id
1 'polypeptide(L)'
;GYGKQYPVYTENTLQLFQEDTCARSLMKEKVLGTFVNSFLVDAGRKESAEEREYLYVKLNQKRDPRFRLMTAIVRENERLVVEKTALCPEAEPFLAGIAAKSGTDIGDFRYLPAQFENGILSYPYLNGITYQQIIKEYVDEENVESIFQLMDHLFQTAFQKQAQVPDYQGEEFREVFGAYPGKAEYKCVAPANIDLICENIFAEKSGNMIIDYEWVFPFPVPVSFIIWRTIHELYTRMPRLNGLCRRRDFLERYGIERSDDEIFLQWTMHFVYQYVGCDRMDTFQKQRVSLPLEQLVARSNAEKHLAVKVYYDQGDGLNEECVIREKCAVERKRFRFHIRFPKDAGIKGIRWDFQSDSEACILRIDRVSCNCKVGLRPIENYMEDGGVTIFLTSEPMYYVDCWDAGDISEITVEGIYAPLDMTAVRGILRDQIQEKNLLRKELDEAQTAVRNQHEENVPLQQAAPLGKKQRIKRILKKMAGRSVAEPAEEAAAASSCLGSTDVFQIDNQNFQVVGWAFDTKYEMQSPRIVFYQGNQRILETEYMVIYRKDVAENIGRKEAEASGFALSAAVRSSWPLQVCFEYGTPDGPGRLTLGTIPETVPQREQIRPEIVVFTDTSSLGDIRSFKKNRIAEPAGFPPQLTAQAYDVLIPVYNGYQYLEKLFSSLEKTRLSYRLILVDDKSPDEKTQKYLEAYEETHSNVILVRNEENLGFVRSVNRGLQMAEHHVALVNTDVEVPEEWLERLMLPIAMDNQVATATPFTTCGTICSFPNFCEDNVLFEGMELWQIDDAFRRMKPQYPSMPTGVGFCMGMNLNAIRQVGLLDAETFGKGYGEENDWCQRAIKAGFRNVLVDNLFVYHKHGGSFLSEEKMRLLEHNLEALAQKHPDYNRDTAEFCRRDPARPTRLYAQMCLLNQILEKKVIVAFDHSLGGGATEYLEKKTGEVLKNGDCMITVRYNIYENKYRMIYQYKKYQIECFSEDMNRILELIPRVDEIWINELVTYQEIYKVLRQILL
;
A
#
# COMPACT_ATOMS: atom_id res chain seq x y z
N GLY A 1 -8.51 -25.61 25.29
CA GLY A 1 -9.38 -26.74 25.65
C GLY A 1 -9.26 -27.76 24.54
N TYR A 2 -8.68 -28.92 24.85
CA TYR A 2 -7.75 -29.63 23.95
C TYR A 2 -6.54 -28.78 23.57
N GLY A 3 -5.38 -29.43 23.49
CA GLY A 3 -4.13 -28.81 23.07
C GLY A 3 -4.25 -28.21 21.67
N LYS A 4 -3.94 -26.92 21.56
CA LYS A 4 -3.82 -26.21 20.28
C LYS A 4 -2.45 -25.55 20.22
N GLN A 5 -1.45 -26.28 19.74
CA GLN A 5 -0.79 -25.97 18.48
C GLN A 5 -0.52 -27.29 17.75
N TYR A 6 -1.31 -27.56 16.72
CA TYR A 6 -0.93 -28.34 15.54
C TYR A 6 -0.85 -27.32 14.38
N PRO A 7 -0.38 -27.66 13.15
CA PRO A 7 -0.07 -26.68 12.09
C PRO A 7 -1.32 -26.13 11.41
N VAL A 8 -2.11 -25.39 12.18
CA VAL A 8 -3.26 -24.60 11.81
C VAL A 8 -3.21 -23.35 12.68
N TYR A 9 -2.87 -22.23 12.03
CA TYR A 9 -2.94 -20.84 12.53
C TYR A 9 -2.03 -20.38 13.69
N THR A 10 -1.05 -21.17 14.16
CA THR A 10 -0.35 -20.84 15.43
C THR A 10 1.07 -20.32 15.35
N GLU A 11 1.80 -20.48 14.23
CA GLU A 11 3.09 -19.76 14.06
C GLU A 11 2.89 -18.25 13.77
N ASN A 12 1.68 -17.85 13.34
CA ASN A 12 1.30 -16.45 13.10
C ASN A 12 0.30 -15.87 14.12
N THR A 13 -0.11 -16.61 15.17
CA THR A 13 -0.80 -15.96 16.32
C THR A 13 0.22 -15.49 17.33
N LEU A 14 0.54 -14.19 17.28
CA LEU A 14 1.17 -13.49 18.39
C LEU A 14 0.27 -13.61 19.63
N GLN A 15 0.75 -14.33 20.65
CA GLN A 15 0.09 -14.38 21.95
C GLN A 15 0.36 -13.05 22.69
N LEU A 16 -0.40 -12.02 22.32
CA LEU A 16 -0.24 -10.62 22.76
C LEU A 16 -0.24 -10.45 24.29
N PHE A 17 -0.89 -11.38 25.00
CA PHE A 17 -0.85 -11.51 26.44
C PHE A 17 -1.12 -12.96 26.82
N GLN A 18 -0.66 -13.39 28.00
CA GLN A 18 -1.07 -14.69 28.55
C GLN A 18 -2.55 -14.65 28.91
N GLU A 19 -3.40 -15.24 28.08
CA GLU A 19 -4.87 -15.20 28.22
C GLU A 19 -5.32 -15.65 29.61
N ASP A 20 -4.73 -16.70 30.15
CA ASP A 20 -5.04 -17.23 31.48
C ASP A 20 -4.69 -16.24 32.61
N THR A 21 -3.58 -15.51 32.48
CA THR A 21 -3.15 -14.45 33.41
C THR A 21 -4.04 -13.21 33.30
N CYS A 22 -4.47 -12.87 32.09
CA CYS A 22 -5.43 -11.79 31.84
C CYS A 22 -6.81 -12.12 32.42
N ALA A 23 -7.33 -13.31 32.15
CA ALA A 23 -8.59 -13.80 32.71
C ALA A 23 -8.56 -13.84 34.25
N ARG A 24 -7.46 -14.32 34.87
CA ARG A 24 -7.26 -14.26 36.32
C ARG A 24 -7.22 -12.83 36.87
N SER A 25 -6.63 -11.87 36.15
CA SER A 25 -6.68 -10.45 36.53
C SER A 25 -8.10 -9.88 36.43
N LEU A 26 -8.81 -10.13 35.33
CA LEU A 26 -10.20 -9.68 35.13
C LEU A 26 -11.17 -10.32 36.15
N MET A 27 -10.91 -11.55 36.59
CA MET A 27 -11.62 -12.18 37.72
C MET A 27 -11.31 -11.49 39.04
N LYS A 28 -10.03 -11.20 39.33
CA LYS A 28 -9.60 -10.53 40.56
C LYS A 28 -10.17 -9.11 40.68
N GLU A 29 -10.22 -8.38 39.58
CA GLU A 29 -10.86 -7.05 39.46
C GLU A 29 -12.39 -7.13 39.32
N LYS A 30 -12.99 -8.34 39.30
CA LYS A 30 -14.44 -8.61 39.19
C LYS A 30 -15.13 -8.06 37.91
N VAL A 31 -14.36 -7.63 36.91
CA VAL A 31 -14.87 -7.09 35.64
C VAL A 31 -14.99 -8.13 34.52
N LEU A 32 -14.63 -9.39 34.76
CA LEU A 32 -14.73 -10.45 33.74
C LEU A 32 -16.12 -10.52 33.08
N GLY A 33 -17.20 -10.33 33.85
CA GLY A 33 -18.58 -10.34 33.33
C GLY A 33 -18.88 -9.24 32.29
N THR A 34 -18.06 -8.19 32.21
CA THR A 34 -18.15 -7.14 31.18
C THR A 34 -17.53 -7.58 29.85
N PHE A 35 -16.66 -8.59 29.86
CA PHE A 35 -15.87 -9.05 28.71
C PHE A 35 -16.26 -10.45 28.20
N VAL A 36 -17.18 -11.14 28.88
CA VAL A 36 -17.69 -12.46 28.45
C VAL A 36 -19.10 -12.28 27.88
N ASN A 37 -19.20 -12.37 26.56
CA ASN A 37 -20.34 -11.89 25.76
C ASN A 37 -21.61 -12.76 25.83
N SER A 38 -21.86 -13.49 26.93
CA SER A 38 -23.00 -14.38 27.08
C SER A 38 -23.33 -14.63 28.55
N PHE A 39 -24.59 -14.45 28.92
CA PHE A 39 -25.15 -14.86 30.20
C PHE A 39 -26.57 -15.40 29.99
N LEU A 40 -26.92 -16.45 30.74
CA LEU A 40 -28.27 -17.01 30.82
C LEU A 40 -28.93 -16.44 32.08
N VAL A 41 -30.17 -15.94 31.95
CA VAL A 41 -30.97 -15.49 33.09
C VAL A 41 -32.17 -16.40 33.22
N ASP A 42 -32.25 -17.13 34.33
CA ASP A 42 -33.46 -17.83 34.77
C ASP A 42 -34.17 -16.99 35.84
N ALA A 43 -35.50 -16.93 35.80
CA ALA A 43 -36.31 -16.06 36.65
C ALA A 43 -37.69 -16.67 36.95
N GLY A 44 -37.85 -17.19 38.16
CA GLY A 44 -39.11 -17.76 38.69
C GLY A 44 -39.66 -17.00 39.89
N ARG A 45 -40.89 -17.33 40.31
CA ARG A 45 -41.54 -16.75 41.52
C ARG A 45 -40.95 -17.22 42.86
N LYS A 46 -39.95 -18.09 42.83
CA LYS A 46 -39.13 -18.48 43.97
C LYS A 46 -37.68 -18.42 43.52
N GLU A 47 -36.83 -17.98 44.41
CA GLU A 47 -35.38 -18.08 44.28
C GLU A 47 -35.01 -19.55 44.08
N SER A 48 -34.16 -19.86 43.09
CA SER A 48 -33.75 -21.24 42.84
C SER A 48 -32.77 -21.67 43.92
N ALA A 49 -33.29 -22.37 44.94
CA ALA A 49 -32.50 -23.01 45.98
C ALA A 49 -31.89 -24.33 45.47
N GLU A 50 -31.23 -24.29 44.31
CA GLU A 50 -30.38 -25.40 43.88
C GLU A 50 -29.08 -25.37 44.68
N GLU A 51 -28.81 -26.43 45.44
CA GLU A 51 -27.58 -26.63 46.23
C GLU A 51 -26.30 -26.82 45.37
N ARG A 52 -26.38 -26.50 44.07
CA ARG A 52 -25.53 -26.97 42.99
C ARG A 52 -25.11 -25.82 42.08
N GLU A 53 -23.88 -25.34 42.27
CA GLU A 53 -23.32 -24.16 41.60
C GLU A 53 -22.35 -24.59 40.48
N TYR A 54 -22.61 -24.19 39.23
CA TYR A 54 -21.72 -24.43 38.09
C TYR A 54 -20.60 -23.38 38.05
N LEU A 55 -19.37 -23.79 38.38
CA LEU A 55 -18.19 -22.91 38.43
C LEU A 55 -17.47 -22.78 37.08
N TYR A 56 -17.58 -23.80 36.23
CA TYR A 56 -16.98 -23.82 34.90
C TYR A 56 -17.82 -24.72 34.00
N VAL A 57 -18.01 -24.33 32.73
CA VAL A 57 -18.66 -25.17 31.71
C VAL A 57 -17.90 -25.03 30.40
N LYS A 58 -17.60 -26.18 29.77
CA LYS A 58 -16.92 -26.31 28.48
C LYS A 58 -17.79 -27.19 27.57
N LEU A 59 -18.17 -26.64 26.42
CA LEU A 59 -18.99 -27.31 25.41
C LEU A 59 -18.14 -27.54 24.15
N ASN A 60 -18.04 -28.77 23.65
CA ASN A 60 -17.23 -29.11 22.47
C ASN A 60 -18.09 -29.26 21.18
N GLN A 61 -19.16 -28.47 21.06
CA GLN A 61 -20.22 -28.55 20.02
C GLN A 61 -19.72 -28.66 18.56
N LYS A 62 -18.50 -28.20 18.27
CA LYS A 62 -17.89 -28.23 16.93
C LYS A 62 -17.41 -29.61 16.46
N ARG A 63 -17.38 -30.63 17.33
CA ARG A 63 -16.98 -32.00 16.95
C ARG A 63 -18.02 -32.69 16.06
N ASP A 64 -17.63 -33.80 15.46
CA ASP A 64 -18.56 -34.83 14.98
C ASP A 64 -19.56 -35.18 16.10
N PRO A 65 -20.87 -35.34 15.82
CA PRO A 65 -21.90 -35.61 16.82
C PRO A 65 -21.55 -36.73 17.80
N ARG A 66 -20.84 -37.77 17.35
CA ARG A 66 -20.43 -38.92 18.17
C ARG A 66 -19.51 -38.57 19.35
N PHE A 67 -18.91 -37.38 19.37
CA PHE A 67 -17.91 -36.98 20.35
C PHE A 67 -18.27 -35.70 21.13
N ARG A 68 -19.54 -35.28 21.06
CA ARG A 68 -20.02 -34.03 21.66
C ARG A 68 -20.36 -34.21 23.14
N LEU A 69 -19.51 -33.68 24.01
CA LEU A 69 -19.62 -33.70 25.47
C LEU A 69 -19.62 -32.28 26.06
N MET A 70 -20.41 -32.09 27.11
CA MET A 70 -20.17 -31.02 28.08
C MET A 70 -19.11 -31.51 29.08
N THR A 71 -18.28 -30.60 29.57
CA THR A 71 -17.52 -30.80 30.82
C THR A 71 -17.83 -29.63 31.75
N ALA A 72 -18.31 -29.92 32.95
CA ALA A 72 -18.64 -28.93 33.97
C ALA A 72 -17.79 -29.14 35.23
N ILE A 73 -17.44 -28.06 35.94
CA ILE A 73 -17.00 -28.13 37.34
C ILE A 73 -18.16 -27.61 38.17
N VAL A 74 -18.64 -28.44 39.08
CA VAL A 74 -19.84 -28.19 39.88
C VAL A 74 -19.44 -28.21 41.36
N ARG A 75 -19.95 -27.25 42.12
CA ARG A 75 -19.92 -27.24 43.59
C ARG A 75 -21.27 -27.69 44.10
N GLU A 76 -21.31 -28.82 44.78
CA GLU A 76 -22.52 -29.36 45.40
C GLU A 76 -22.21 -29.69 46.86
N ASN A 77 -22.97 -29.11 47.80
CA ASN A 77 -22.79 -29.32 49.24
C ASN A 77 -21.30 -29.14 49.69
N GLU A 78 -20.70 -28.00 49.30
CA GLU A 78 -19.29 -27.61 49.46
C GLU A 78 -18.24 -28.50 48.76
N ARG A 79 -18.62 -29.61 48.12
CA ARG A 79 -17.70 -30.49 47.38
C ARG A 79 -17.58 -30.07 45.93
N LEU A 80 -16.36 -30.15 45.39
CA LEU A 80 -16.08 -29.91 43.97
C LEU A 80 -16.04 -31.24 43.21
N VAL A 81 -16.86 -31.32 42.18
CA VAL A 81 -17.01 -32.47 41.28
C VAL A 81 -16.82 -31.98 39.85
N VAL A 82 -16.15 -32.76 39.01
CA VAL A 82 -16.10 -32.53 37.55
C VAL A 82 -17.09 -33.48 36.90
N GLU A 83 -17.96 -32.99 36.03
CA GLU A 83 -18.97 -33.80 35.36
C GLU A 83 -18.79 -33.77 33.85
N LYS A 84 -18.99 -34.90 33.18
CA LYS A 84 -19.11 -35.00 31.72
C LYS A 84 -20.48 -35.56 31.36
N THR A 85 -21.15 -34.93 30.40
CA THR A 85 -22.44 -35.38 29.86
C THR A 85 -22.44 -35.33 28.34
N ALA A 86 -23.24 -36.16 27.69
CA ALA A 86 -23.44 -36.12 26.25
C ALA A 86 -24.29 -34.88 25.85
N LEU A 87 -23.90 -34.18 24.79
CA LEU A 87 -24.65 -33.04 24.25
C LEU A 87 -25.73 -33.46 23.25
N CYS A 88 -25.66 -34.69 22.74
CA CYS A 88 -26.64 -35.30 21.87
C CYS A 88 -26.57 -36.84 21.99
N PRO A 89 -27.64 -37.59 21.64
CA PRO A 89 -27.70 -39.04 21.85
C PRO A 89 -26.57 -39.82 21.18
N GLU A 90 -26.05 -39.32 20.05
CA GLU A 90 -24.94 -39.92 19.31
C GLU A 90 -23.63 -39.98 20.13
N ALA A 91 -23.47 -39.14 21.15
CA ALA A 91 -22.30 -39.08 22.02
C ALA A 91 -22.41 -39.93 23.30
N GLU A 92 -23.59 -40.50 23.60
CA GLU A 92 -23.78 -41.38 24.77
C GLU A 92 -22.87 -42.62 24.74
N PRO A 93 -22.67 -43.33 23.60
CA PRO A 93 -21.76 -44.48 23.54
C PRO A 93 -20.30 -44.08 23.82
N PHE A 94 -19.90 -42.90 23.37
CA PHE A 94 -18.55 -42.37 23.62
C PHE A 94 -18.34 -42.08 25.11
N LEU A 95 -19.30 -41.42 25.77
CA LEU A 95 -19.24 -41.15 27.21
C LEU A 95 -19.21 -42.44 28.05
N ALA A 96 -20.04 -43.42 27.70
CA ALA A 96 -20.03 -44.74 28.34
C ALA A 96 -18.67 -45.47 28.12
N GLY A 97 -18.07 -45.31 26.95
CA GLY A 97 -16.72 -45.79 26.64
C GLY A 97 -15.62 -45.15 27.49
N ILE A 98 -15.80 -43.89 27.94
CA ILE A 98 -14.90 -43.25 28.92
C ILE A 98 -15.14 -43.84 30.31
N ALA A 99 -16.41 -43.95 30.73
CA ALA A 99 -16.79 -44.54 32.03
C ALA A 99 -16.20 -45.95 32.23
N ALA A 100 -16.23 -46.79 31.20
CA ALA A 100 -15.71 -48.17 31.24
C ALA A 100 -14.20 -48.29 31.53
N LYS A 101 -13.41 -47.23 31.35
CA LYS A 101 -11.95 -47.20 31.59
C LYS A 101 -11.59 -46.73 33.02
N SER A 102 -12.56 -46.16 33.72
CA SER A 102 -12.42 -45.52 35.03
C SER A 102 -11.73 -46.40 36.07
N GLY A 103 -10.75 -45.84 36.78
CA GLY A 103 -10.05 -46.55 37.86
C GLY A 103 -9.08 -47.64 37.42
N THR A 104 -8.80 -47.81 36.12
CA THR A 104 -7.82 -48.79 35.60
C THR A 104 -6.39 -48.29 35.78
N ASP A 105 -5.48 -49.19 36.15
CA ASP A 105 -4.05 -48.91 36.34
C ASP A 105 -3.25 -49.07 35.03
N ILE A 106 -2.24 -48.22 34.84
CA ILE A 106 -1.37 -48.13 33.65
C ILE A 106 0.09 -48.06 34.13
N GLY A 107 0.63 -49.21 34.53
CA GLY A 107 1.92 -49.25 35.20
C GLY A 107 1.84 -48.62 36.58
N ASP A 108 2.42 -47.43 36.73
CA ASP A 108 2.49 -46.68 37.99
C ASP A 108 1.53 -45.46 37.99
N PHE A 109 0.72 -45.32 36.93
CA PHE A 109 -0.37 -44.35 36.79
C PHE A 109 -1.74 -45.03 36.94
N ARG A 110 -2.78 -44.25 37.22
CA ARG A 110 -4.17 -44.72 37.27
C ARG A 110 -5.13 -43.72 36.64
N TYR A 111 -6.10 -44.19 35.84
CA TYR A 111 -7.20 -43.34 35.39
C TYR A 111 -8.05 -42.92 36.58
N LEU A 112 -8.30 -41.62 36.72
CA LEU A 112 -9.04 -41.06 37.85
C LEU A 112 -10.40 -41.77 38.02
N PRO A 113 -10.68 -42.40 39.18
CA PRO A 113 -11.97 -43.05 39.41
C PRO A 113 -13.13 -42.06 39.32
N ALA A 114 -14.14 -42.47 38.57
CA ALA A 114 -15.33 -41.72 38.21
C ALA A 114 -16.59 -42.60 38.38
N GLN A 115 -17.69 -41.96 38.75
CA GLN A 115 -19.02 -42.56 38.89
C GLN A 115 -19.84 -42.27 37.63
N PHE A 116 -20.56 -43.27 37.10
CA PHE A 116 -21.41 -43.10 35.93
C PHE A 116 -22.86 -43.46 36.26
N GLU A 117 -23.69 -42.44 36.44
CA GLU A 117 -25.09 -42.58 36.82
C GLU A 117 -25.95 -41.65 35.96
N ASN A 118 -27.12 -42.13 35.50
CA ASN A 118 -28.09 -41.35 34.72
C ASN A 118 -27.51 -40.62 33.47
N GLY A 119 -26.46 -41.17 32.85
CA GLY A 119 -25.78 -40.56 31.70
C GLY A 119 -24.80 -39.43 32.04
N ILE A 120 -24.50 -39.24 33.32
CA ILE A 120 -23.52 -38.27 33.84
C ILE A 120 -22.30 -39.03 34.35
N LEU A 121 -21.10 -38.62 33.92
CA LEU A 121 -19.83 -39.17 34.35
C LEU A 121 -19.13 -38.18 35.28
N SER A 122 -19.09 -38.48 36.58
CA SER A 122 -18.65 -37.57 37.64
C SER A 122 -17.33 -38.01 38.28
N TYR A 123 -16.39 -37.08 38.39
CA TYR A 123 -15.03 -37.25 38.92
C TYR A 123 -14.83 -36.37 40.16
N PRO A 124 -14.02 -36.79 41.16
CA PRO A 124 -13.56 -35.89 42.21
C PRO A 124 -12.64 -34.80 41.62
N TYR A 125 -12.78 -33.56 42.05
CA TYR A 125 -11.89 -32.47 41.62
C TYR A 125 -10.49 -32.61 42.26
N LEU A 126 -9.44 -32.67 41.43
CA LEU A 126 -8.05 -32.76 41.89
C LEU A 126 -7.43 -31.37 42.10
N ASN A 127 -6.81 -31.18 43.27
CA ASN A 127 -6.04 -29.98 43.63
C ASN A 127 -4.50 -30.22 43.56
N GLY A 128 -4.06 -31.34 42.98
CA GLY A 128 -2.65 -31.71 42.92
C GLY A 128 -1.83 -30.90 41.90
N ILE A 129 -0.52 -31.12 41.88
CA ILE A 129 0.40 -30.52 40.91
C ILE A 129 0.48 -31.42 39.68
N THR A 130 0.38 -30.86 38.47
CA THR A 130 0.50 -31.63 37.22
C THR A 130 1.95 -31.84 36.81
N TYR A 131 2.22 -32.89 36.03
CA TYR A 131 3.56 -33.12 35.43
C TYR A 131 3.99 -31.90 34.59
N GLN A 132 3.05 -31.22 33.92
CA GLN A 132 3.32 -29.97 33.20
C GLN A 132 3.80 -28.85 34.15
N GLN A 133 3.26 -28.75 35.37
CA GLN A 133 3.72 -27.77 36.35
C GLN A 133 5.12 -28.13 36.89
N ILE A 134 5.38 -29.41 37.18
CA ILE A 134 6.70 -29.90 37.63
C ILE A 134 7.78 -29.64 36.55
N ILE A 135 7.47 -29.94 35.28
CA ILE A 135 8.39 -29.66 34.16
C ILE A 135 8.64 -28.16 34.03
N LYS A 136 7.63 -27.32 34.25
CA LYS A 136 7.80 -25.86 34.23
C LYS A 136 8.75 -25.38 35.33
N GLU A 137 8.64 -25.92 36.54
CA GLU A 137 9.58 -25.63 37.63
C GLU A 137 11.01 -25.99 37.23
N TYR A 138 11.25 -27.19 36.69
CA TYR A 138 12.58 -27.56 36.18
C TYR A 138 13.08 -26.71 34.99
N VAL A 139 12.18 -26.20 34.13
CA VAL A 139 12.54 -25.23 33.07
C VAL A 139 12.96 -23.89 33.66
N ASP A 140 12.24 -23.39 34.67
CA ASP A 140 12.58 -22.13 35.34
C ASP A 140 13.84 -22.27 36.24
N GLU A 141 14.21 -23.49 36.65
CA GLU A 141 15.49 -23.86 37.30
C GLU A 141 16.63 -24.22 36.32
N GLU A 142 16.39 -24.20 35.00
CA GLU A 142 17.32 -24.65 33.93
C GLU A 142 17.79 -26.13 34.05
N ASN A 143 17.07 -26.96 34.82
CA ASN A 143 17.41 -28.35 35.13
C ASN A 143 16.84 -29.35 34.09
N VAL A 144 17.46 -29.38 32.91
CA VAL A 144 17.06 -30.25 31.80
C VAL A 144 17.12 -31.74 32.14
N GLU A 145 18.05 -32.16 33.01
CA GLU A 145 18.23 -33.57 33.37
C GLU A 145 17.05 -34.10 34.19
N SER A 146 16.50 -33.31 35.12
CA SER A 146 15.27 -33.71 35.85
C SER A 146 14.02 -33.74 34.96
N ILE A 147 13.97 -32.95 33.88
CA ILE A 147 12.92 -33.07 32.85
C ILE A 147 13.05 -34.43 32.15
N PHE A 148 14.25 -34.80 31.69
CA PHE A 148 14.47 -36.10 31.07
C PHE A 148 14.16 -37.27 32.01
N GLN A 149 14.54 -37.19 33.29
CA GLN A 149 14.24 -38.24 34.28
C GLN A 149 12.73 -38.43 34.48
N LEU A 150 11.95 -37.34 34.52
CA LEU A 150 10.49 -37.44 34.65
C LEU A 150 9.83 -38.03 33.40
N MET A 151 10.32 -37.66 32.21
CA MET A 151 9.83 -38.19 30.93
C MET A 151 10.22 -39.66 30.72
N ASP A 152 11.47 -40.03 31.05
CA ASP A 152 11.94 -41.42 31.03
C ASP A 152 11.13 -42.29 32.01
N HIS A 153 10.83 -41.79 33.21
CA HIS A 153 9.97 -42.48 34.17
C HIS A 153 8.53 -42.65 33.67
N LEU A 154 7.93 -41.60 33.09
CA LEU A 154 6.61 -41.67 32.45
C LEU A 154 6.56 -42.76 31.37
N PHE A 155 7.52 -42.75 30.44
CA PHE A 155 7.52 -43.68 29.31
C PHE A 155 7.86 -45.12 29.71
N GLN A 156 8.79 -45.32 30.64
CA GLN A 156 9.10 -46.64 31.19
C GLN A 156 7.89 -47.23 31.92
N THR A 157 7.30 -46.49 32.86
CA THR A 157 6.20 -47.05 33.67
C THR A 157 4.91 -47.24 32.87
N ALA A 158 4.54 -46.30 32.00
CA ALA A 158 3.31 -46.40 31.20
C ALA A 158 3.37 -47.52 30.14
N PHE A 159 4.51 -47.68 29.44
CA PHE A 159 4.56 -48.53 28.23
C PHE A 159 5.42 -49.80 28.36
N GLN A 160 6.43 -49.85 29.24
CA GLN A 160 7.39 -50.97 29.28
C GLN A 160 6.80 -52.30 29.79
N LYS A 161 5.69 -52.24 30.54
CA LYS A 161 4.96 -53.41 31.06
C LYS A 161 3.84 -53.89 30.12
N GLN A 162 3.51 -53.16 29.05
CA GLN A 162 2.35 -53.45 28.19
C GLN A 162 2.74 -54.30 26.98
N ALA A 163 1.86 -55.23 26.58
CA ALA A 163 2.16 -56.24 25.57
C ALA A 163 2.36 -55.62 24.18
N GLN A 164 3.48 -55.96 23.53
CA GLN A 164 3.84 -55.46 22.21
C GLN A 164 3.06 -56.23 21.14
N VAL A 165 2.16 -55.54 20.43
CA VAL A 165 1.35 -56.13 19.35
C VAL A 165 2.01 -55.82 17.98
N PRO A 166 2.05 -56.76 17.02
CA PRO A 166 3.00 -56.66 15.90
C PRO A 166 2.66 -55.63 14.82
N ASP A 167 1.39 -55.24 14.68
CA ASP A 167 0.93 -54.43 13.55
C ASP A 167 -0.08 -53.36 13.99
N TYR A 168 0.13 -52.14 13.52
CA TYR A 168 -0.77 -51.00 13.69
C TYR A 168 -1.55 -50.68 12.40
N GLN A 169 -1.24 -51.30 11.27
CA GLN A 169 -1.79 -50.96 9.96
C GLN A 169 -3.21 -51.50 9.72
N GLY A 170 -3.92 -51.94 10.77
CA GLY A 170 -5.30 -52.41 10.73
C GLY A 170 -6.31 -51.34 10.31
N GLU A 171 -7.53 -51.77 9.97
CA GLU A 171 -8.59 -50.86 9.50
C GLU A 171 -8.99 -49.82 10.55
N GLU A 172 -9.06 -50.22 11.83
CA GLU A 172 -9.39 -49.33 12.96
C GLU A 172 -8.39 -48.15 13.09
N PHE A 173 -7.10 -48.42 12.93
CA PHE A 173 -6.08 -47.35 12.95
C PHE A 173 -6.24 -46.41 11.76
N ARG A 174 -6.51 -46.95 10.56
CA ARG A 174 -6.70 -46.16 9.34
C ARG A 174 -7.97 -45.30 9.38
N GLU A 175 -9.01 -45.73 10.10
CA GLU A 175 -10.20 -44.90 10.34
C GLU A 175 -9.89 -43.70 11.26
N VAL A 176 -9.08 -43.91 12.31
CA VAL A 176 -8.80 -42.88 13.32
C VAL A 176 -7.69 -41.92 12.90
N PHE A 177 -6.64 -42.41 12.24
CA PHE A 177 -5.41 -41.67 11.91
C PHE A 177 -5.11 -41.57 10.41
N GLY A 178 -5.96 -42.15 9.55
CA GLY A 178 -5.84 -42.08 8.10
C GLY A 178 -4.85 -43.08 7.50
N ALA A 179 -4.90 -43.21 6.17
CA ALA A 179 -4.08 -44.15 5.40
C ALA A 179 -2.68 -43.60 5.03
N TYR A 180 -2.07 -42.77 5.87
CA TYR A 180 -0.74 -42.19 5.62
C TYR A 180 0.37 -43.22 5.94
N PRO A 181 1.31 -43.47 5.02
CA PRO A 181 2.33 -44.50 5.21
C PRO A 181 3.32 -44.12 6.32
N GLY A 182 3.47 -45.01 7.31
CA GLY A 182 4.51 -44.95 8.34
C GLY A 182 5.65 -45.93 8.06
N LYS A 183 6.53 -46.13 9.05
CA LYS A 183 7.52 -47.23 9.03
C LYS A 183 6.80 -48.59 8.98
N ALA A 184 7.44 -49.57 8.35
CA ALA A 184 6.90 -50.92 8.20
C ALA A 184 6.60 -51.59 9.56
N GLU A 185 7.40 -51.31 10.58
CA GLU A 185 7.21 -51.80 11.95
C GLU A 185 7.42 -50.64 12.94
N TYR A 186 6.52 -50.52 13.92
CA TYR A 186 6.70 -49.69 15.12
C TYR A 186 6.47 -50.55 16.36
N LYS A 187 7.04 -50.14 17.51
CA LYS A 187 6.64 -50.70 18.80
C LYS A 187 5.28 -50.13 19.18
N CYS A 188 4.26 -50.98 19.22
CA CYS A 188 2.88 -50.57 19.45
C CYS A 188 2.36 -51.07 20.80
N VAL A 189 1.35 -50.36 21.31
CA VAL A 189 0.71 -50.65 22.59
C VAL A 189 -0.81 -50.71 22.44
N ALA A 190 -1.46 -51.60 23.20
CA ALA A 190 -2.91 -51.76 23.25
C ALA A 190 -3.35 -52.19 24.66
N PRO A 191 -4.37 -51.56 25.28
CA PRO A 191 -5.07 -50.37 24.80
C PRO A 191 -4.17 -49.13 24.82
N ALA A 192 -4.30 -48.27 23.80
CA ALA A 192 -3.47 -47.08 23.61
C ALA A 192 -4.19 -45.81 24.06
N ASN A 193 -3.55 -45.03 24.94
CA ASN A 193 -4.03 -43.69 25.31
C ASN A 193 -3.22 -42.61 24.60
N ILE A 194 -3.87 -41.83 23.74
CA ILE A 194 -3.22 -40.71 23.01
C ILE A 194 -3.40 -39.34 23.70
N ASP A 195 -4.09 -39.30 24.85
CA ASP A 195 -4.26 -38.13 25.73
C ASP A 195 -3.26 -38.12 26.91
N LEU A 196 -2.19 -38.92 26.83
CA LEU A 196 -1.05 -38.92 27.78
C LEU A 196 -0.14 -37.68 27.63
N ILE A 197 -0.74 -36.49 27.71
CA ILE A 197 -0.04 -35.21 27.80
C ILE A 197 0.21 -34.84 29.26
N CYS A 198 1.31 -34.15 29.55
CA CYS A 198 1.71 -33.82 30.93
C CYS A 198 0.73 -32.90 31.68
N GLU A 199 -0.17 -32.19 30.98
CA GLU A 199 -1.26 -31.41 31.57
C GLU A 199 -2.32 -32.31 32.23
N ASN A 200 -2.49 -33.54 31.72
CA ASN A 200 -3.49 -34.51 32.17
C ASN A 200 -3.00 -35.44 33.30
N ILE A 201 -1.75 -35.32 33.74
CA ILE A 201 -1.13 -36.22 34.73
C ILE A 201 -0.88 -35.45 36.03
N PHE A 202 -1.53 -35.86 37.11
CA PHE A 202 -1.39 -35.30 38.46
C PHE A 202 -0.46 -36.17 39.31
N ALA A 203 0.51 -35.52 39.95
CA ALA A 203 1.42 -36.18 40.88
C ALA A 203 0.78 -36.30 42.27
N GLU A 204 0.59 -37.52 42.77
CA GLU A 204 0.06 -37.79 44.10
C GLU A 204 0.90 -38.81 44.89
N LYS A 205 0.86 -38.70 46.22
CA LYS A 205 1.62 -39.56 47.14
C LYS A 205 1.19 -41.04 47.12
N SER A 206 0.00 -41.32 46.57
CA SER A 206 -0.63 -42.64 46.48
C SER A 206 -0.51 -43.30 45.10
N GLY A 207 0.19 -42.67 44.15
CA GLY A 207 0.24 -43.08 42.74
C GLY A 207 -0.33 -41.99 41.84
N ASN A 208 0.21 -41.84 40.63
CA ASN A 208 -0.09 -40.70 39.77
C ASN A 208 -1.46 -40.86 39.09
N MET A 209 -2.28 -39.79 39.05
CA MET A 209 -3.63 -39.82 38.50
C MET A 209 -3.69 -39.22 37.09
N ILE A 210 -4.33 -39.90 36.15
CA ILE A 210 -4.59 -39.42 34.79
C ILE A 210 -6.04 -38.95 34.67
N ILE A 211 -6.23 -37.72 34.21
CA ILE A 211 -7.52 -37.12 33.87
C ILE A 211 -7.73 -37.06 32.34
N ASP A 212 -8.94 -36.66 31.92
CA ASP A 212 -9.31 -36.38 30.51
C ASP A 212 -8.92 -37.49 29.50
N TYR A 213 -9.05 -38.75 29.91
CA TYR A 213 -8.74 -39.95 29.12
C TYR A 213 -9.84 -40.30 28.08
N GLU A 214 -10.24 -39.32 27.27
CA GLU A 214 -11.29 -39.50 26.27
C GLU A 214 -10.82 -40.52 25.18
N TRP A 215 -9.61 -40.32 24.65
CA TRP A 215 -9.05 -41.08 23.52
C TRP A 215 -8.12 -42.22 23.96
N VAL A 216 -8.73 -43.20 24.62
CA VAL A 216 -8.13 -44.53 24.81
C VAL A 216 -8.77 -45.52 23.84
N PHE A 217 -7.96 -46.10 22.96
CA PHE A 217 -8.36 -47.02 21.91
C PHE A 217 -8.00 -48.48 22.28
N PRO A 218 -8.81 -49.48 21.87
CA PRO A 218 -8.52 -50.88 22.13
C PRO A 218 -7.47 -51.48 21.19
N PHE A 219 -7.21 -50.82 20.04
CA PHE A 219 -6.31 -51.30 18.99
C PHE A 219 -4.85 -50.80 19.18
N PRO A 220 -3.87 -51.43 18.50
CA PRO A 220 -2.45 -51.05 18.62
C PRO A 220 -2.14 -49.67 18.03
N VAL A 221 -1.46 -48.82 18.81
CA VAL A 221 -0.93 -47.53 18.35
C VAL A 221 0.58 -47.46 18.63
N PRO A 222 1.41 -46.88 17.73
CA PRO A 222 2.84 -46.71 17.96
C PRO A 222 3.15 -45.90 19.24
N VAL A 223 4.01 -46.45 20.11
CA VAL A 223 4.46 -45.77 21.33
C VAL A 223 5.25 -44.51 20.99
N SER A 224 6.04 -44.53 19.91
CA SER A 224 6.73 -43.36 19.35
C SER A 224 5.79 -42.21 18.99
N PHE A 225 4.58 -42.51 18.49
CA PHE A 225 3.56 -41.51 18.19
C PHE A 225 2.96 -40.88 19.47
N ILE A 226 2.73 -41.69 20.51
CA ILE A 226 2.23 -41.17 21.80
C ILE A 226 3.30 -40.29 22.45
N ILE A 227 4.56 -40.75 22.52
CA ILE A 227 5.72 -39.98 22.99
C ILE A 227 5.85 -38.66 22.22
N TRP A 228 5.73 -38.71 20.89
CA TRP A 228 5.76 -37.53 20.03
C TRP A 228 4.67 -36.53 20.39
N ARG A 229 3.41 -36.98 20.59
CA ARG A 229 2.30 -36.10 21.01
C ARG A 229 2.58 -35.43 22.35
N THR A 230 3.08 -36.18 23.34
CA THR A 230 3.44 -35.63 24.66
C THR A 230 4.53 -34.55 24.55
N ILE A 231 5.58 -34.81 23.77
CA ILE A 231 6.68 -33.85 23.54
C ILE A 231 6.18 -32.64 22.73
N HIS A 232 5.38 -32.85 21.69
CA HIS A 232 4.83 -31.78 20.85
C HIS A 232 3.99 -30.81 21.69
N GLU A 233 3.06 -31.31 22.52
CA GLU A 233 2.25 -30.47 23.42
C GLU A 233 3.13 -29.73 24.45
N LEU A 234 4.16 -30.37 25.02
CA LEU A 234 5.08 -29.71 25.95
C LEU A 234 5.80 -28.50 25.32
N TYR A 235 6.38 -28.66 24.12
CA TYR A 235 7.09 -27.58 23.43
C TYR A 235 6.13 -26.46 23.00
N THR A 236 4.93 -26.84 22.56
CA THR A 236 3.81 -25.93 22.24
C THR A 236 3.40 -25.08 23.45
N ARG A 237 3.28 -25.67 24.64
CA ARG A 237 2.89 -24.94 25.86
C ARG A 237 4.04 -24.23 26.56
N MET A 238 5.29 -24.60 26.28
CA MET A 238 6.50 -24.03 26.89
C MET A 238 7.56 -23.65 25.85
N PRO A 239 7.39 -22.54 25.10
CA PRO A 239 8.38 -22.10 24.11
C PRO A 239 9.80 -21.91 24.67
N ARG A 240 9.93 -21.57 25.97
CA ARG A 240 11.21 -21.49 26.70
C ARG A 240 12.02 -22.79 26.67
N LEU A 241 11.37 -23.95 26.66
CA LEU A 241 12.03 -25.25 26.66
C LEU A 241 12.99 -25.40 25.46
N ASN A 242 12.60 -24.87 24.29
CA ASN A 242 13.41 -24.91 23.08
C ASN A 242 14.73 -24.12 23.15
N GLY A 243 14.88 -23.22 24.15
CA GLY A 243 16.14 -22.55 24.45
C GLY A 243 17.11 -23.37 25.31
N LEU A 244 16.58 -24.33 26.08
CA LEU A 244 17.36 -25.20 26.98
C LEU A 244 17.71 -26.54 26.31
N CYS A 245 16.75 -27.13 25.62
CA CYS A 245 16.91 -28.34 24.82
C CYS A 245 16.12 -28.15 23.51
N ARG A 246 16.71 -28.43 22.35
CA ARG A 246 15.97 -28.29 21.09
C ARG A 246 14.97 -29.44 20.96
N ARG A 247 13.77 -29.16 20.42
CA ARG A 247 12.73 -30.20 20.19
C ARG A 247 13.27 -31.42 19.47
N ARG A 248 14.16 -31.21 18.49
CA ARG A 248 14.83 -32.26 17.72
C ARG A 248 15.66 -33.19 18.61
N ASP A 249 16.55 -32.62 19.42
CA ASP A 249 17.47 -33.37 20.29
C ASP A 249 16.69 -34.20 21.34
N PHE A 250 15.55 -33.65 21.80
CA PHE A 250 14.60 -34.34 22.68
C PHE A 250 13.91 -35.53 22.00
N LEU A 251 13.49 -35.39 20.73
CA LEU A 251 12.88 -36.47 19.95
C LEU A 251 13.89 -37.57 19.59
N GLU A 252 15.13 -37.20 19.25
CA GLU A 252 16.20 -38.14 18.94
C GLU A 252 16.54 -39.05 20.14
N ARG A 253 16.42 -38.57 21.40
CA ARG A 253 16.57 -39.39 22.62
C ARG A 253 15.61 -40.59 22.67
N TYR A 254 14.42 -40.47 22.07
CA TYR A 254 13.40 -41.52 22.03
C TYR A 254 13.36 -42.27 20.69
N GLY A 255 14.35 -42.08 19.82
CA GLY A 255 14.46 -42.76 18.53
C GLY A 255 13.41 -42.32 17.50
N ILE A 256 12.88 -41.10 17.64
CA ILE A 256 11.93 -40.51 16.70
C ILE A 256 12.72 -39.71 15.67
N GLU A 257 12.68 -40.14 14.41
CA GLU A 257 13.42 -39.50 13.32
C GLU A 257 12.64 -38.33 12.72
N ARG A 258 13.31 -37.47 11.93
CA ARG A 258 12.65 -36.36 11.23
C ARG A 258 11.52 -36.82 10.30
N SER A 259 11.68 -37.99 9.68
CA SER A 259 10.64 -38.64 8.86
C SER A 259 9.40 -39.02 9.67
N ASP A 260 9.58 -39.43 10.93
CA ASP A 260 8.46 -39.75 11.83
C ASP A 260 7.70 -38.48 12.23
N ASP A 261 8.39 -37.34 12.46
CA ASP A 261 7.79 -36.05 12.83
C ASP A 261 6.72 -35.61 11.81
N GLU A 262 7.02 -35.71 10.52
CA GLU A 262 6.11 -35.35 9.42
C GLU A 262 4.92 -36.33 9.29
N ILE A 263 5.15 -37.63 9.50
CA ILE A 263 4.11 -38.68 9.42
C ILE A 263 3.14 -38.59 10.59
N PHE A 264 3.65 -38.43 11.82
CA PHE A 264 2.87 -38.28 13.04
C PHE A 264 2.03 -36.99 13.04
N LEU A 265 2.52 -35.96 12.37
CA LEU A 265 1.76 -34.74 12.10
C LEU A 265 0.55 -35.01 11.21
N GLN A 266 0.71 -35.74 10.10
CA GLN A 266 -0.39 -36.12 9.21
C GLN A 266 -1.43 -36.99 9.91
N TRP A 267 -0.99 -37.99 10.68
CA TRP A 267 -1.89 -38.82 11.52
C TRP A 267 -2.70 -37.98 12.50
N THR A 268 -2.07 -36.98 13.12
CA THR A 268 -2.77 -36.08 14.05
C THR A 268 -3.72 -35.13 13.33
N MET A 269 -3.36 -34.61 12.16
CA MET A 269 -4.26 -33.78 11.35
C MET A 269 -5.50 -34.58 10.91
N HIS A 270 -5.33 -35.83 10.47
CA HIS A 270 -6.46 -36.69 10.14
C HIS A 270 -7.36 -36.94 11.36
N PHE A 271 -6.76 -37.29 12.49
CA PHE A 271 -7.47 -37.50 13.75
C PHE A 271 -8.29 -36.27 14.16
N VAL A 272 -7.69 -35.07 14.18
CA VAL A 272 -8.36 -33.84 14.63
C VAL A 272 -9.45 -33.37 13.65
N TYR A 273 -9.16 -33.32 12.34
CA TYR A 273 -10.03 -32.67 11.34
C TYR A 273 -11.00 -33.63 10.66
N GLN A 274 -10.61 -34.88 10.43
CA GLN A 274 -11.41 -35.86 9.69
C GLN A 274 -12.20 -36.78 10.64
N TYR A 275 -11.51 -37.43 11.59
CA TYR A 275 -12.14 -38.35 12.55
C TYR A 275 -12.94 -37.63 13.64
N VAL A 276 -12.30 -36.80 14.47
CA VAL A 276 -12.96 -36.02 15.53
C VAL A 276 -13.84 -34.89 14.95
N GLY A 277 -13.56 -34.46 13.72
CA GLY A 277 -14.40 -33.52 12.96
C GLY A 277 -14.35 -32.07 13.46
N CYS A 278 -13.26 -31.64 14.08
CA CYS A 278 -13.10 -30.26 14.57
C CYS A 278 -12.99 -29.25 13.41
N ASP A 279 -13.59 -28.06 13.58
CA ASP A 279 -13.42 -26.89 12.71
C ASP A 279 -13.67 -27.15 11.19
N ARG A 280 -14.63 -28.02 10.81
CA ARG A 280 -15.17 -28.07 9.43
C ARG A 280 -15.75 -26.70 9.05
N MET A 281 -15.05 -25.95 8.20
CA MET A 281 -15.46 -24.58 7.82
C MET A 281 -16.64 -24.54 6.84
N ASP A 282 -17.02 -25.68 6.27
CA ASP A 282 -18.12 -25.83 5.30
C ASP A 282 -19.47 -25.35 5.87
N THR A 283 -19.73 -25.61 7.16
CA THR A 283 -20.94 -25.12 7.86
C THR A 283 -20.87 -23.64 8.25
N PHE A 284 -19.70 -23.00 8.11
CA PHE A 284 -19.52 -21.56 8.23
C PHE A 284 -19.57 -20.83 6.88
N GLN A 285 -19.87 -21.52 5.77
CA GLN A 285 -20.26 -20.87 4.52
C GLN A 285 -21.60 -20.14 4.73
N LYS A 286 -21.54 -18.91 5.23
CA LYS A 286 -22.70 -18.05 5.41
C LYS A 286 -23.38 -17.82 4.06
N GLN A 287 -24.71 -17.81 4.09
CA GLN A 287 -25.51 -17.26 3.01
C GLN A 287 -25.00 -15.85 2.68
N ARG A 288 -24.87 -15.52 1.38
CA ARG A 288 -24.44 -14.16 0.97
C ARG A 288 -25.44 -13.14 1.52
N VAL A 289 -25.05 -12.42 2.57
CA VAL A 289 -25.81 -11.28 3.09
C VAL A 289 -25.52 -10.11 2.15
N SER A 290 -26.42 -9.89 1.19
CA SER A 290 -26.42 -8.63 0.45
C SER A 290 -26.85 -7.53 1.43
N LEU A 291 -25.90 -6.71 1.85
CA LEU A 291 -26.17 -5.45 2.53
C LEU A 291 -26.46 -4.42 1.43
N PRO A 292 -27.71 -3.94 1.28
CA PRO A 292 -27.99 -2.88 0.31
C PRO A 292 -27.18 -1.66 0.70
N LEU A 293 -26.37 -1.14 -0.24
CA LEU A 293 -25.53 0.02 0.03
C LEU A 293 -26.39 1.20 0.50
N GLU A 294 -27.62 1.30 0.02
CA GLU A 294 -28.61 2.29 0.43
C GLU A 294 -28.97 2.21 1.93
N GLN A 295 -28.91 1.04 2.58
CA GLN A 295 -29.18 0.92 4.02
C GLN A 295 -27.99 1.34 4.90
N LEU A 296 -26.76 1.11 4.44
CA LEU A 296 -25.56 1.62 5.11
C LEU A 296 -25.41 3.12 4.88
N VAL A 297 -25.62 3.59 3.66
CA VAL A 297 -25.68 5.01 3.30
C VAL A 297 -26.84 5.71 4.00
N ALA A 298 -28.01 5.07 4.18
CA ALA A 298 -29.10 5.64 4.99
C ALA A 298 -28.75 5.74 6.48
N ARG A 299 -28.00 4.78 7.04
CA ARG A 299 -27.52 4.86 8.42
C ARG A 299 -26.44 5.93 8.62
N SER A 300 -25.52 6.10 7.67
CA SER A 300 -24.55 7.21 7.67
C SER A 300 -25.20 8.57 7.36
N ASN A 301 -26.25 8.61 6.53
CA ASN A 301 -27.03 9.83 6.30
C ASN A 301 -27.97 10.17 7.47
N ALA A 302 -28.34 9.21 8.32
CA ALA A 302 -29.10 9.49 9.54
C ALA A 302 -28.32 10.36 10.54
N GLU A 303 -26.98 10.40 10.44
CA GLU A 303 -26.08 11.26 11.23
C GLU A 303 -25.98 12.71 10.67
N LYS A 304 -26.83 13.09 9.71
CA LYS A 304 -26.79 14.42 9.04
C LYS A 304 -27.94 15.35 9.45
N HIS A 305 -28.44 15.24 10.68
CA HIS A 305 -29.45 16.15 11.21
C HIS A 305 -28.94 16.93 12.43
N LEU A 306 -28.78 18.24 12.27
CA LEU A 306 -28.49 19.17 13.36
C LEU A 306 -29.82 19.51 14.06
N ALA A 307 -29.97 19.10 15.32
CA ALA A 307 -31.12 19.49 16.12
C ALA A 307 -30.89 20.89 16.71
N VAL A 308 -31.89 21.76 16.59
CA VAL A 308 -31.83 23.15 17.06
C VAL A 308 -32.98 23.39 18.03
N LYS A 309 -32.66 23.82 19.25
CA LYS A 309 -33.63 24.37 20.20
C LYS A 309 -33.48 25.89 20.23
N VAL A 310 -34.60 26.59 20.22
CA VAL A 310 -34.63 28.05 20.27
C VAL A 310 -35.51 28.49 21.41
N TYR A 311 -34.86 29.05 22.43
CA TYR A 311 -35.50 29.67 23.59
C TYR A 311 -35.77 31.13 23.25
N TYR A 312 -36.96 31.63 23.57
CA TYR A 312 -37.33 33.02 23.39
C TYR A 312 -37.96 33.60 24.66
N ASP A 313 -37.73 34.89 24.92
CA ASP A 313 -38.20 35.59 26.11
C ASP A 313 -39.28 36.61 25.74
N GLN A 314 -40.41 36.61 26.46
CA GLN A 314 -41.53 37.56 26.28
C GLN A 314 -41.55 38.67 27.36
N GLY A 315 -40.73 38.56 28.41
CA GLY A 315 -40.66 39.52 29.52
C GLY A 315 -40.24 38.98 30.88
N ASP A 316 -40.24 37.66 31.06
CA ASP A 316 -39.99 36.99 32.34
C ASP A 316 -38.65 36.21 32.37
N GLY A 317 -37.87 36.28 31.28
CA GLY A 317 -36.61 35.58 31.09
C GLY A 317 -36.76 34.26 30.30
N LEU A 318 -35.64 33.79 29.75
CA LEU A 318 -35.57 32.53 28.98
C LEU A 318 -35.96 31.33 29.88
N ASN A 319 -36.95 30.56 29.46
CA ASN A 319 -37.51 29.43 30.21
C ASN A 319 -37.93 28.28 29.27
N GLU A 320 -38.19 27.09 29.84
CA GLU A 320 -38.56 25.88 29.07
C GLU A 320 -39.98 25.89 28.48
N GLU A 321 -40.85 26.82 28.89
CA GLU A 321 -42.21 26.95 28.33
C GLU A 321 -42.20 27.69 26.98
N CYS A 322 -41.16 28.50 26.73
CA CYS A 322 -40.97 29.30 25.50
C CYS A 322 -39.86 28.73 24.60
N VAL A 323 -40.05 27.49 24.12
CA VAL A 323 -39.04 26.76 23.31
C VAL A 323 -39.61 26.22 21.99
N ILE A 324 -38.94 26.54 20.88
CA ILE A 324 -39.15 25.93 19.56
C ILE A 324 -38.07 24.87 19.35
N ARG A 325 -38.43 23.69 18.82
CA ARG A 325 -37.49 22.59 18.56
C ARG A 325 -37.62 22.15 17.10
N GLU A 326 -36.52 22.21 16.36
CA GLU A 326 -36.45 21.91 14.93
C GLU A 326 -35.29 20.96 14.60
N LYS A 327 -35.38 20.29 13.44
CA LYS A 327 -34.29 19.46 12.90
C LYS A 327 -33.91 19.92 11.50
N CYS A 328 -32.65 20.28 11.33
CA CYS A 328 -32.09 20.75 10.06
C CYS A 328 -31.25 19.66 9.39
N ALA A 329 -31.43 19.43 8.10
CA ALA A 329 -30.53 18.56 7.33
C ALA A 329 -29.19 19.28 7.04
N VAL A 330 -28.08 18.56 7.17
CA VAL A 330 -26.73 19.05 6.88
C VAL A 330 -26.22 18.42 5.59
N GLU A 331 -26.20 19.20 4.50
CA GLU A 331 -25.74 18.76 3.19
C GLU A 331 -24.38 19.38 2.86
N ARG A 332 -23.37 18.55 2.55
CA ARG A 332 -22.00 19.00 2.23
C ARG A 332 -21.43 19.98 3.28
N LYS A 333 -21.62 19.66 4.57
CA LYS A 333 -21.30 20.49 5.74
C LYS A 333 -22.12 21.79 5.89
N ARG A 334 -23.09 22.09 5.03
CA ARG A 334 -23.95 23.27 5.13
C ARG A 334 -25.32 22.94 5.73
N PHE A 335 -25.84 23.87 6.51
CA PHE A 335 -27.18 23.79 7.10
C PHE A 335 -27.97 25.08 6.82
N ARG A 336 -29.30 24.95 6.79
CA ARG A 336 -30.25 26.07 6.73
C ARG A 336 -31.49 25.71 7.54
N PHE A 337 -31.82 26.50 8.56
CA PHE A 337 -33.08 26.39 9.28
C PHE A 337 -33.84 27.71 9.32
N HIS A 338 -35.16 27.62 9.43
CA HIS A 338 -36.09 28.75 9.43
C HIS A 338 -37.10 28.54 10.55
N ILE A 339 -37.28 29.56 11.38
CA ILE A 339 -38.16 29.53 12.56
C ILE A 339 -39.11 30.71 12.48
N ARG A 340 -40.38 30.44 12.76
CA ARG A 340 -41.41 31.48 12.97
C ARG A 340 -41.82 31.50 14.43
N PHE A 341 -41.87 32.69 15.01
CA PHE A 341 -42.34 32.90 16.36
C PHE A 341 -43.87 33.04 16.39
N PRO A 342 -44.53 32.82 17.54
CA PRO A 342 -45.95 33.11 17.69
C PRO A 342 -46.26 34.58 17.37
N LYS A 343 -47.47 34.85 16.86
CA LYS A 343 -47.90 36.24 16.65
C LYS A 343 -48.01 36.98 17.97
N ASP A 344 -47.72 38.29 17.93
CA ASP A 344 -47.84 39.23 19.05
C ASP A 344 -47.00 38.82 20.29
N ALA A 345 -45.92 38.06 20.08
CA ALA A 345 -45.15 37.45 21.15
C ALA A 345 -44.22 38.40 21.94
N GLY A 346 -44.00 39.64 21.49
CA GLY A 346 -43.26 40.67 22.24
C GLY A 346 -41.83 40.26 22.64
N ILE A 347 -41.09 39.65 21.70
CA ILE A 347 -39.82 38.97 22.00
C ILE A 347 -38.72 39.95 22.42
N LYS A 348 -38.14 39.75 23.60
CA LYS A 348 -37.08 40.59 24.20
C LYS A 348 -35.67 39.98 24.15
N GLY A 349 -35.57 38.67 23.93
CA GLY A 349 -34.30 37.96 23.84
C GLY A 349 -34.48 36.56 23.25
N ILE A 350 -33.45 36.03 22.58
CA ILE A 350 -33.45 34.71 21.96
C ILE A 350 -32.11 34.03 22.23
N ARG A 351 -32.14 32.73 22.57
CA ARG A 351 -30.97 31.83 22.64
C ARG A 351 -31.17 30.65 21.71
N TRP A 352 -30.13 30.30 20.96
CA TRP A 352 -30.08 29.12 20.11
C TRP A 352 -29.13 28.09 20.69
N ASP A 353 -29.64 26.88 20.90
CA ASP A 353 -28.89 25.75 21.39
C ASP A 353 -28.85 24.72 20.26
N PHE A 354 -27.66 24.52 19.72
CA PHE A 354 -27.38 23.52 18.71
C PHE A 354 -26.99 22.24 19.42
N GLN A 355 -27.70 21.14 19.18
CA GLN A 355 -27.35 19.84 19.73
C GLN A 355 -26.59 19.03 18.68
N SER A 356 -25.35 18.68 19.01
CA SER A 356 -24.43 17.92 18.19
C SER A 356 -24.18 16.55 18.81
N ASP A 357 -24.12 15.51 17.98
CA ASP A 357 -23.68 14.16 18.40
C ASP A 357 -22.15 14.05 18.56
N SER A 358 -21.40 15.17 18.43
CA SER A 358 -19.93 15.22 18.57
C SER A 358 -19.51 16.05 19.79
N GLU A 359 -18.43 15.64 20.46
CA GLU A 359 -17.90 16.31 21.68
C GLU A 359 -17.39 17.74 21.43
N ALA A 360 -17.02 18.06 20.19
CA ALA A 360 -16.61 19.39 19.74
C ALA A 360 -16.93 19.57 18.25
N CYS A 361 -17.22 20.81 17.82
CA CYS A 361 -17.54 21.10 16.43
C CYS A 361 -17.18 22.52 16.00
N ILE A 362 -17.09 22.73 14.69
CA ILE A 362 -17.06 24.06 14.06
C ILE A 362 -18.48 24.44 13.67
N LEU A 363 -18.93 25.63 14.08
CA LEU A 363 -20.19 26.22 13.64
C LEU A 363 -19.98 27.66 13.13
N ARG A 364 -19.88 27.79 11.81
CA ARG A 364 -19.75 29.10 11.13
C ARG A 364 -21.10 29.55 10.60
N ILE A 365 -21.58 30.72 11.01
CA ILE A 365 -22.79 31.31 10.44
C ILE A 365 -22.41 32.12 9.20
N ASP A 366 -22.85 31.66 8.03
CA ASP A 366 -22.61 32.33 6.74
C ASP A 366 -23.62 33.48 6.53
N ARG A 367 -24.86 33.33 7.04
CA ARG A 367 -25.92 34.34 6.89
C ARG A 367 -27.01 34.19 7.98
N VAL A 368 -27.50 35.33 8.46
CA VAL A 368 -28.77 35.43 9.21
C VAL A 368 -29.73 36.32 8.42
N SER A 369 -31.02 36.02 8.44
CA SER A 369 -32.06 36.84 7.78
C SER A 369 -33.36 36.81 8.57
N CYS A 370 -33.85 37.98 8.97
CA CYS A 370 -35.04 38.19 9.79
C CYS A 370 -35.66 39.55 9.48
N ASN A 371 -36.82 39.86 10.07
CA ASN A 371 -37.56 41.10 9.85
C ASN A 371 -37.04 42.32 10.66
N CYS A 372 -36.03 42.13 11.51
CA CYS A 372 -35.30 43.18 12.26
C CYS A 372 -33.78 43.04 12.05
N LYS A 373 -32.96 43.88 12.71
CA LYS A 373 -31.49 43.68 12.74
C LYS A 373 -31.12 42.79 13.92
N VAL A 374 -30.23 41.83 13.69
CA VAL A 374 -29.72 40.92 14.74
C VAL A 374 -28.20 40.81 14.70
N GLY A 375 -27.59 40.75 15.87
CA GLY A 375 -26.23 40.26 16.09
C GLY A 375 -26.27 38.86 16.70
N LEU A 376 -25.22 38.07 16.46
CA LEU A 376 -25.03 36.77 17.11
C LEU A 376 -23.79 36.83 17.99
N ARG A 377 -23.92 36.31 19.21
CA ARG A 377 -22.83 36.21 20.17
C ARG A 377 -22.72 34.79 20.70
N PRO A 378 -21.62 34.05 20.44
CA PRO A 378 -21.45 32.71 20.98
C PRO A 378 -21.39 32.73 22.52
N ILE A 379 -21.89 31.67 23.15
CA ILE A 379 -21.92 31.50 24.61
C ILE A 379 -21.22 30.18 24.96
N GLU A 380 -20.35 30.23 25.96
CA GLU A 380 -19.64 29.11 26.60
C GLU A 380 -18.72 28.26 25.70
N ASN A 381 -17.56 27.88 26.25
CA ASN A 381 -16.63 26.89 25.70
C ASN A 381 -16.35 27.00 24.20
N TYR A 382 -16.13 28.21 23.69
CA TYR A 382 -15.81 28.48 22.29
C TYR A 382 -14.44 29.15 22.12
N MET A 383 -13.96 29.12 20.88
CA MET A 383 -12.79 29.83 20.37
C MET A 383 -13.15 30.49 19.04
N GLU A 384 -12.48 31.57 18.69
CA GLU A 384 -12.60 32.22 17.38
C GLU A 384 -11.26 32.16 16.65
N ASP A 385 -11.27 31.72 15.39
CA ASP A 385 -10.12 31.71 14.48
C ASP A 385 -10.56 32.16 13.09
N GLY A 386 -9.90 33.16 12.50
CA GLY A 386 -10.18 33.63 11.14
C GLY A 386 -11.63 34.06 10.84
N GLY A 387 -12.44 34.40 11.85
CA GLY A 387 -13.89 34.66 11.70
C GLY A 387 -14.76 33.39 11.72
N VAL A 388 -14.24 32.29 12.24
CA VAL A 388 -14.93 31.01 12.42
C VAL A 388 -15.01 30.67 13.91
N THR A 389 -16.22 30.37 14.39
CA THR A 389 -16.44 29.93 15.77
C THR A 389 -16.26 28.42 15.89
N ILE A 390 -15.38 28.01 16.80
CA ILE A 390 -15.10 26.62 17.16
C ILE A 390 -15.64 26.39 18.57
N PHE A 391 -16.55 25.43 18.73
CA PHE A 391 -17.09 25.06 20.03
C PHE A 391 -16.43 23.77 20.53
N LEU A 392 -15.88 23.82 21.74
CA LEU A 392 -15.28 22.70 22.46
C LEU A 392 -16.32 22.05 23.39
N THR A 393 -17.54 21.90 22.89
CA THR A 393 -18.71 21.36 23.59
C THR A 393 -19.66 20.69 22.59
N SER A 394 -20.40 19.69 23.04
CA SER A 394 -21.50 19.05 22.30
C SER A 394 -22.80 19.87 22.29
N GLU A 395 -22.86 20.94 23.10
CA GLU A 395 -23.99 21.87 23.18
C GLU A 395 -23.58 23.31 22.82
N PRO A 396 -23.18 23.58 21.55
CA PRO A 396 -22.89 24.93 21.06
C PRO A 396 -24.10 25.88 21.20
N MET A 397 -23.87 27.06 21.79
CA MET A 397 -24.90 28.06 22.03
C MET A 397 -24.59 29.43 21.43
N TYR A 398 -25.62 30.13 20.97
CA TYR A 398 -25.58 31.53 20.57
C TYR A 398 -26.68 32.34 21.25
N TYR A 399 -26.35 33.54 21.71
CA TYR A 399 -27.31 34.60 22.01
C TYR A 399 -27.59 35.40 20.75
N VAL A 400 -28.85 35.83 20.57
CA VAL A 400 -29.25 36.72 19.48
C VAL A 400 -29.59 38.09 20.07
N ASP A 401 -28.76 39.09 19.77
CA ASP A 401 -28.97 40.48 20.18
C ASP A 401 -29.82 41.19 19.11
N CYS A 402 -31.08 41.53 19.43
CA CYS A 402 -32.00 42.20 18.52
C CYS A 402 -31.91 43.74 18.61
N TRP A 403 -31.93 44.43 17.47
CA TRP A 403 -31.83 45.89 17.37
C TRP A 403 -32.95 46.44 16.45
N ASP A 404 -33.52 47.59 16.85
CA ASP A 404 -34.71 48.29 16.28
C ASP A 404 -36.10 47.67 16.53
N ALA A 405 -37.11 48.56 16.57
CA ALA A 405 -38.43 48.35 17.18
C ALA A 405 -39.47 47.65 16.27
N GLY A 406 -39.14 46.49 15.71
CA GLY A 406 -40.10 45.58 15.09
C GLY A 406 -40.03 44.20 15.74
N ASP A 407 -41.14 43.71 16.29
CA ASP A 407 -41.21 42.37 16.88
C ASP A 407 -40.71 41.31 15.89
N ILE A 408 -39.75 40.48 16.32
CA ILE A 408 -39.21 39.43 15.46
C ILE A 408 -40.27 38.34 15.24
N SER A 409 -40.72 38.20 14.00
CA SER A 409 -41.76 37.24 13.62
C SER A 409 -41.19 35.96 13.00
N GLU A 410 -40.04 36.08 12.33
CA GLU A 410 -39.33 34.94 11.75
C GLU A 410 -37.82 35.20 11.62
N ILE A 411 -37.04 34.12 11.68
CA ILE A 411 -35.59 34.14 11.50
C ILE A 411 -35.12 32.91 10.71
N THR A 412 -34.19 33.15 9.79
CA THR A 412 -33.54 32.13 8.96
C THR A 412 -32.04 32.21 9.18
N VAL A 413 -31.41 31.06 9.36
CA VAL A 413 -29.98 30.94 9.66
C VAL A 413 -29.36 29.95 8.68
N GLU A 414 -28.24 30.33 8.09
CA GLU A 414 -27.48 29.54 7.13
C GLU A 414 -26.02 29.49 7.57
N GLY A 415 -25.40 28.32 7.50
CA GLY A 415 -24.03 28.17 8.00
C GLY A 415 -23.37 26.86 7.61
N ILE A 416 -22.16 26.67 8.12
CA ILE A 416 -21.36 25.46 8.02
C ILE A 416 -21.30 24.81 9.41
N TYR A 417 -21.59 23.51 9.46
CA TYR A 417 -21.37 22.63 10.60
C TYR A 417 -20.34 21.56 10.21
N ALA A 418 -19.32 21.36 11.05
CA ALA A 418 -18.38 20.26 10.91
C ALA A 418 -18.00 19.69 12.29
N PRO A 419 -18.20 18.39 12.57
CA PRO A 419 -17.72 17.78 13.81
C PRO A 419 -16.19 17.75 13.83
N LEU A 420 -15.61 17.84 15.03
CA LEU A 420 -14.17 17.71 15.26
C LEU A 420 -13.87 16.43 16.05
N ASP A 421 -12.82 15.72 15.64
CA ASP A 421 -12.31 14.59 16.43
C ASP A 421 -11.32 15.06 17.51
N MET A 422 -11.10 14.19 18.50
CA MET A 422 -10.22 14.49 19.64
C MET A 422 -8.74 14.64 19.28
N THR A 423 -8.31 14.25 18.07
CA THR A 423 -6.97 14.49 17.55
C THR A 423 -6.86 15.92 17.01
N ALA A 424 -7.85 16.37 16.25
CA ALA A 424 -7.95 17.76 15.78
C ALA A 424 -8.04 18.75 16.97
N VAL A 425 -8.88 18.45 17.98
CA VAL A 425 -8.99 19.24 19.21
C VAL A 425 -7.64 19.30 19.96
N ARG A 426 -6.93 18.16 20.10
CA ARG A 426 -5.59 18.13 20.71
C ARG A 426 -4.53 18.87 19.89
N GLY A 427 -4.68 18.93 18.56
CA GLY A 427 -3.84 19.74 17.67
C GLY A 427 -4.01 21.23 17.97
N ILE A 428 -5.24 21.74 17.84
CA ILE A 428 -5.59 23.15 18.10
C ILE A 428 -5.12 23.60 19.51
N LEU A 429 -5.37 22.78 20.54
CA LEU A 429 -4.91 23.06 21.90
C LEU A 429 -3.38 23.06 22.04
N ARG A 430 -2.67 22.17 21.33
CA ARG A 430 -1.20 22.12 21.34
C ARG A 430 -0.60 23.34 20.64
N ASP A 431 -1.18 23.74 19.51
CA ASP A 431 -0.70 24.86 18.71
C ASP A 431 -0.89 26.17 19.49
N GLN A 432 -2.04 26.38 20.15
CA GLN A 432 -2.23 27.51 21.07
C GLN A 432 -1.30 27.49 22.28
N ILE A 433 -0.98 26.31 22.84
CA ILE A 433 0.02 26.21 23.91
C ILE A 433 1.41 26.59 23.39
N GLN A 434 1.77 26.19 22.16
CA GLN A 434 3.04 26.60 21.54
C GLN A 434 3.07 28.11 21.26
N GLU A 435 2.04 28.68 20.66
CA GLU A 435 1.95 30.12 20.35
C GLU A 435 2.00 30.96 21.64
N LYS A 436 1.26 30.58 22.68
CA LYS A 436 1.26 31.26 23.98
C LYS A 436 2.60 31.12 24.73
N ASN A 437 3.33 30.02 24.51
CA ASN A 437 4.69 29.87 25.01
C ASN A 437 5.70 30.66 24.18
N LEU A 438 5.48 30.82 22.87
CA LEU A 438 6.31 31.64 21.98
C LEU A 438 6.18 33.12 22.37
N LEU A 439 4.95 33.63 22.48
CA LEU A 439 4.65 34.99 22.95
C LEU A 439 5.20 35.27 24.35
N ARG A 440 5.18 34.29 25.27
CA ARG A 440 5.84 34.40 26.58
C ARG A 440 7.36 34.51 26.44
N LYS A 441 7.96 33.70 25.57
CA LYS A 441 9.41 33.72 25.32
C LYS A 441 9.85 35.04 24.67
N GLU A 442 9.09 35.56 23.71
CA GLU A 442 9.31 36.88 23.12
C GLU A 442 9.14 38.01 24.14
N LEU A 443 8.16 37.90 25.05
CA LEU A 443 7.97 38.88 26.13
C LEU A 443 9.13 38.83 27.15
N ASP A 444 9.59 37.64 27.53
CA ASP A 444 10.76 37.46 28.41
C ASP A 444 12.05 37.94 27.73
N GLU A 445 12.23 37.68 26.43
CA GLU A 445 13.36 38.17 25.63
C GLU A 445 13.32 39.70 25.48
N ALA A 446 12.15 40.30 25.26
CA ALA A 446 11.98 41.75 25.24
C ALA A 446 12.25 42.39 26.62
N GLN A 447 11.75 41.80 27.71
CA GLN A 447 12.05 42.26 29.08
C GLN A 447 13.55 42.12 29.41
N THR A 448 14.19 41.04 28.95
CA THR A 448 15.64 40.84 29.12
C THR A 448 16.44 41.83 28.28
N ALA A 449 16.01 42.15 27.06
CA ALA A 449 16.64 43.17 26.23
C ALA A 449 16.54 44.57 26.86
N VAL A 450 15.38 44.94 27.41
CA VAL A 450 15.19 46.21 28.15
C VAL A 450 16.06 46.24 29.41
N ARG A 451 16.18 45.12 30.13
CA ARG A 451 17.04 45.01 31.31
C ARG A 451 18.53 45.14 30.96
N ASN A 452 18.98 44.49 29.88
CA ASN A 452 20.36 44.58 29.41
C ASN A 452 20.70 46.01 28.92
N GLN A 453 19.76 46.70 28.25
CA GLN A 453 19.92 48.12 27.90
C GLN A 453 19.99 49.08 29.10
N HIS A 454 19.58 48.65 30.30
CA HIS A 454 19.80 49.39 31.55
C HIS A 454 21.10 49.02 32.26
N GLU A 455 21.67 47.83 32.02
CA GLU A 455 22.92 47.39 32.65
C GLU A 455 24.20 47.79 31.86
N GLU A 456 24.08 48.19 30.59
CA GLU A 456 25.23 48.68 29.78
C GLU A 456 25.78 50.08 30.14
N ASN A 457 25.23 50.76 31.15
CA ASN A 457 25.57 52.16 31.51
C ASN A 457 26.26 52.33 32.89
N VAL A 458 27.27 51.50 33.23
CA VAL A 458 28.19 51.77 34.36
C VAL A 458 29.66 51.41 33.99
N PRO A 459 30.66 52.31 34.20
CA PRO A 459 32.05 52.04 33.80
C PRO A 459 32.85 51.12 34.74
N LEU A 460 33.79 50.37 34.16
CA LEU A 460 34.69 49.41 34.82
C LEU A 460 35.71 50.04 35.79
N GLN A 461 35.98 49.35 36.91
CA GLN A 461 37.28 49.38 37.59
C GLN A 461 37.79 47.98 37.98
N GLN A 462 39.11 47.89 38.04
CA GLN A 462 39.98 46.71 38.03
C GLN A 462 39.90 45.82 39.29
N ALA A 463 40.04 44.50 39.12
CA ALA A 463 41.13 43.71 39.74
C ALA A 463 41.16 42.23 39.30
N ALA A 464 42.37 41.68 39.22
CA ALA A 464 42.71 40.24 39.17
C ALA A 464 44.00 40.08 40.03
N PRO A 465 44.60 38.88 40.28
CA PRO A 465 44.32 37.55 39.71
C PRO A 465 44.42 36.37 40.74
N LEU A 466 44.69 35.16 40.22
CA LEU A 466 44.99 33.85 40.88
C LEU A 466 43.77 32.91 41.05
N GLY A 467 43.89 31.60 40.82
CA GLY A 467 45.05 30.86 40.31
C GLY A 467 44.80 29.36 40.07
N LYS A 468 45.32 28.82 38.96
CA LYS A 468 45.24 27.40 38.56
C LYS A 468 45.82 26.43 39.61
N LYS A 469 45.12 25.30 39.83
CA LYS A 469 45.61 23.90 39.95
C LYS A 469 44.51 23.05 40.66
N GLN A 470 44.25 21.79 40.33
CA GLN A 470 44.99 20.80 39.55
C GLN A 470 44.01 20.01 38.63
N ARG A 471 44.29 19.83 37.34
CA ARG A 471 45.19 18.78 36.76
C ARG A 471 44.52 17.41 36.94
N ILE A 472 44.19 16.68 35.88
CA ILE A 472 45.03 15.63 35.25
C ILE A 472 44.10 14.99 34.19
N LYS A 473 44.40 14.78 32.90
CA LYS A 473 45.50 15.14 31.96
C LYS A 473 46.94 14.68 32.27
N ARG A 474 47.02 13.58 33.00
CA ARG A 474 47.81 12.37 32.70
C ARG A 474 46.74 11.28 32.65
N ILE A 475 46.61 10.42 31.65
CA ILE A 475 47.66 9.65 30.99
C ILE A 475 47.65 9.95 29.49
N LEU A 476 48.70 10.62 29.02
CA LEU A 476 49.08 10.60 27.62
C LEU A 476 49.73 9.25 27.32
N LYS A 477 49.24 8.57 26.28
CA LYS A 477 50.04 8.31 25.07
C LYS A 477 51.55 8.05 25.35
N LYS A 478 51.90 6.86 25.86
CA LYS A 478 53.28 6.31 25.80
C LYS A 478 53.31 4.79 26.05
N MET A 479 53.67 4.04 24.98
CA MET A 479 53.76 2.57 24.77
C MET A 479 52.86 2.20 23.58
N ALA A 480 53.25 2.23 22.29
CA ALA A 480 54.55 2.13 21.60
C ALA A 480 55.15 0.71 21.53
N GLY A 481 55.13 0.11 20.31
CA GLY A 481 55.73 -1.20 19.96
C GLY A 481 54.79 -2.09 19.12
N ARG A 482 54.53 -1.81 17.83
CA ARG A 482 55.27 -2.26 16.61
C ARG A 482 55.39 -3.78 16.40
N SER A 483 54.73 -4.29 15.36
CA SER A 483 55.19 -5.30 14.36
C SER A 483 54.06 -5.56 13.33
N VAL A 484 54.21 -6.23 12.18
CA VAL A 484 54.93 -5.95 10.90
C VAL A 484 54.05 -6.67 9.83
N ALA A 485 53.61 -6.09 8.69
CA ALA A 485 54.36 -5.96 7.43
C ALA A 485 53.63 -5.06 6.38
N GLU A 486 54.39 -4.56 5.40
CA GLU A 486 54.01 -3.83 4.16
C GLU A 486 54.26 -4.75 2.93
N PRO A 487 53.96 -4.39 1.64
CA PRO A 487 53.59 -3.07 1.08
C PRO A 487 52.44 -3.01 0.01
N ALA A 488 52.04 -1.76 -0.32
CA ALA A 488 51.43 -1.25 -1.58
C ALA A 488 50.09 -1.87 -2.08
N GLU A 489 49.04 -1.10 -2.41
CA GLU A 489 48.97 -0.09 -3.49
C GLU A 489 47.90 1.02 -3.26
N GLU A 490 48.07 2.12 -4.02
CA GLU A 490 47.15 3.22 -4.39
C GLU A 490 46.16 3.86 -3.38
N ALA A 491 46.22 5.20 -3.31
CA ALA A 491 45.41 6.01 -2.40
C ALA A 491 44.03 6.36 -2.98
N ALA A 492 42.97 5.73 -2.46
CA ALA A 492 41.60 6.21 -2.63
C ALA A 492 41.32 7.40 -1.68
N ALA A 493 40.79 8.50 -2.22
CA ALA A 493 40.26 9.59 -1.41
C ALA A 493 39.03 9.09 -0.61
N ALA A 494 38.90 9.54 0.65
CA ALA A 494 37.71 9.22 1.45
C ALA A 494 36.46 9.82 0.79
N SER A 495 35.57 8.95 0.32
CA SER A 495 34.35 9.33 -0.40
C SER A 495 33.43 10.21 0.48
N SER A 496 32.91 11.29 -0.10
CA SER A 496 31.86 12.13 0.51
C SER A 496 30.46 11.48 0.48
N CYS A 497 30.35 10.31 -0.17
CA CYS A 497 29.18 9.46 -0.16
C CYS A 497 28.95 8.82 1.21
N LEU A 498 27.79 9.09 1.79
CA LEU A 498 27.19 8.24 2.81
C LEU A 498 26.22 7.26 2.12
N GLY A 499 25.94 6.14 2.78
CA GLY A 499 24.93 5.19 2.34
C GLY A 499 24.94 3.89 3.12
N SER A 500 23.87 3.12 2.95
CA SER A 500 23.69 1.78 3.54
C SER A 500 22.97 0.88 2.55
N THR A 501 23.24 -0.42 2.63
CA THR A 501 22.44 -1.44 1.97
C THR A 501 21.60 -2.12 3.04
N ASP A 502 20.28 -1.96 2.96
CA ASP A 502 19.33 -2.48 3.96
C ASP A 502 18.89 -3.92 3.61
N VAL A 503 18.83 -4.25 2.32
CA VAL A 503 18.56 -5.59 1.79
C VAL A 503 19.54 -5.89 0.66
N PHE A 504 20.18 -7.05 0.69
CA PHE A 504 20.94 -7.61 -0.42
C PHE A 504 20.69 -9.12 -0.44
N GLN A 505 19.79 -9.58 -1.30
CA GLN A 505 19.28 -10.97 -1.32
C GLN A 505 19.36 -11.59 -2.71
N ILE A 506 19.65 -12.88 -2.76
CA ILE A 506 19.78 -13.66 -3.99
C ILE A 506 19.16 -15.04 -3.75
N ASP A 507 18.16 -15.41 -4.54
CA ASP A 507 17.54 -16.75 -4.53
C ASP A 507 17.21 -17.20 -5.96
N ASN A 508 17.67 -18.39 -6.35
CA ASN A 508 17.40 -19.02 -7.65
C ASN A 508 17.52 -18.05 -8.85
N GLN A 509 18.67 -17.37 -8.95
CA GLN A 509 18.99 -16.32 -9.94
C GLN A 509 18.26 -14.98 -9.76
N ASN A 510 17.23 -14.87 -8.92
CA ASN A 510 16.61 -13.60 -8.59
C ASN A 510 17.46 -12.84 -7.57
N PHE A 511 17.82 -11.60 -7.89
CA PHE A 511 18.59 -10.66 -7.10
C PHE A 511 17.69 -9.48 -6.69
N GLN A 512 17.77 -9.10 -5.42
CA GLN A 512 17.14 -7.88 -4.90
C GLN A 512 18.14 -7.08 -4.07
N VAL A 513 18.18 -5.78 -4.28
CA VAL A 513 18.94 -4.84 -3.46
C VAL A 513 18.10 -3.61 -3.11
N VAL A 514 18.14 -3.22 -1.83
CA VAL A 514 17.46 -2.03 -1.28
C VAL A 514 18.43 -1.31 -0.36
N GLY A 515 18.44 0.02 -0.40
CA GLY A 515 19.32 0.82 0.44
C GLY A 515 19.11 2.32 0.25
N TRP A 516 20.13 3.10 0.61
CA TRP A 516 20.20 4.53 0.34
C TRP A 516 21.64 5.00 0.13
N ALA A 517 21.82 6.06 -0.66
CA ALA A 517 23.09 6.71 -0.91
C ALA A 517 22.90 8.22 -1.04
N PHE A 518 23.75 9.01 -0.37
CA PHE A 518 23.71 10.47 -0.42
C PHE A 518 25.12 11.06 -0.31
N ASP A 519 25.51 11.91 -1.26
CA ASP A 519 26.77 12.65 -1.18
C ASP A 519 26.55 13.97 -0.41
N THR A 520 27.38 14.20 0.60
CA THR A 520 27.26 15.37 1.49
C THR A 520 27.93 16.65 0.94
N LYS A 521 28.75 16.51 -0.10
CA LYS A 521 29.57 17.55 -0.73
C LYS A 521 29.03 17.97 -2.10
N TYR A 522 28.47 17.04 -2.88
CA TYR A 522 28.04 17.26 -4.26
C TYR A 522 26.63 16.76 -4.57
N GLU A 523 25.98 17.38 -5.56
CA GLU A 523 24.76 16.86 -6.15
C GLU A 523 25.07 15.61 -6.99
N MET A 524 24.32 14.53 -6.77
CA MET A 524 24.53 13.23 -7.41
C MET A 524 23.95 13.23 -8.83
N GLN A 525 24.78 13.49 -9.83
CA GLN A 525 24.33 13.55 -11.22
C GLN A 525 24.18 12.15 -11.82
N SER A 526 23.06 11.86 -12.51
CA SER A 526 22.80 10.57 -13.16
C SER A 526 23.11 9.33 -12.30
N PRO A 527 22.49 9.19 -11.11
CA PRO A 527 22.74 8.06 -10.22
C PRO A 527 22.19 6.76 -10.81
N ARG A 528 22.91 5.65 -10.62
CA ARG A 528 22.64 4.34 -11.25
C ARG A 528 23.24 3.19 -10.44
N ILE A 529 22.69 1.99 -10.60
CA ILE A 529 23.30 0.75 -10.08
C ILE A 529 24.11 0.09 -11.20
N VAL A 530 25.33 -0.32 -10.88
CA VAL A 530 26.34 -0.78 -11.83
C VAL A 530 26.92 -2.11 -11.39
N PHE A 531 26.95 -3.06 -12.32
CA PHE A 531 27.46 -4.42 -12.14
C PHE A 531 28.87 -4.52 -12.75
N TYR A 532 29.83 -4.95 -11.94
CA TYR A 532 31.24 -5.05 -12.27
C TYR A 532 31.72 -6.51 -12.21
N GLN A 533 32.54 -6.91 -13.17
CA GLN A 533 33.31 -8.15 -13.14
C GLN A 533 34.79 -7.77 -13.05
N GLY A 534 35.37 -7.86 -11.86
CA GLY A 534 36.64 -7.19 -11.56
C GLY A 534 36.51 -5.68 -11.80
N ASN A 535 37.42 -5.10 -12.60
CA ASN A 535 37.38 -3.68 -12.95
C ASN A 535 36.52 -3.36 -14.20
N GLN A 536 35.97 -4.37 -14.88
CA GLN A 536 35.17 -4.16 -16.09
C GLN A 536 33.69 -3.91 -15.74
N ARG A 537 33.13 -2.80 -16.23
CA ARG A 537 31.69 -2.54 -16.18
C ARG A 537 30.98 -3.50 -17.14
N ILE A 538 30.01 -4.26 -16.63
CA ILE A 538 29.25 -5.25 -17.41
C ILE A 538 27.88 -4.70 -17.78
N LEU A 539 27.17 -4.12 -16.82
CA LEU A 539 25.88 -3.47 -17.02
C LEU A 539 25.75 -2.28 -16.06
N GLU A 540 25.04 -1.24 -16.50
CA GLU A 540 24.45 -0.26 -15.60
C GLU A 540 22.94 -0.19 -15.81
N THR A 541 22.21 0.15 -14.75
CA THR A 541 20.76 0.22 -14.77
C THR A 541 20.25 1.29 -13.79
N GLU A 542 19.10 1.85 -14.11
CA GLU A 542 18.37 2.74 -13.20
C GLU A 542 17.71 1.92 -12.07
N TYR A 543 17.36 2.58 -10.98
CA TYR A 543 16.76 1.97 -9.80
C TYR A 543 15.46 2.69 -9.43
N MET A 544 14.58 2.01 -8.70
CA MET A 544 13.40 2.65 -8.11
C MET A 544 13.84 3.54 -6.95
N VAL A 545 13.62 4.85 -7.06
CA VAL A 545 13.87 5.79 -5.96
C VAL A 545 12.93 5.48 -4.79
N ILE A 546 13.49 5.36 -3.59
CA ILE A 546 12.75 5.23 -2.33
C ILE A 546 12.92 6.53 -1.54
N TYR A 547 11.82 7.07 -1.03
CA TYR A 547 11.90 8.23 -0.15
C TYR A 547 12.27 7.80 1.28
N ARG A 548 13.32 8.41 1.83
CA ARG A 548 13.96 8.07 3.11
C ARG A 548 13.98 9.28 4.04
N LYS A 549 12.80 9.59 4.59
CA LYS A 549 12.62 10.70 5.55
C LYS A 549 13.42 10.49 6.84
N ASP A 550 13.57 9.24 7.26
CA ASP A 550 14.46 8.81 8.35
C ASP A 550 15.92 9.17 8.08
N VAL A 551 16.41 8.98 6.85
CA VAL A 551 17.77 9.36 6.43
C VAL A 551 17.90 10.88 6.35
N ALA A 552 16.90 11.57 5.79
CA ALA A 552 16.87 13.03 5.71
C ALA A 552 16.94 13.71 7.09
N GLU A 553 16.18 13.20 8.06
CA GLU A 553 16.16 13.68 9.44
C GLU A 553 17.48 13.40 10.17
N ASN A 554 18.09 12.22 9.97
CA ASN A 554 19.40 11.88 10.57
C ASN A 554 20.59 12.63 9.94
N ILE A 555 20.57 12.88 8.63
CA ILE A 555 21.60 13.67 7.93
C ILE A 555 21.40 15.18 8.15
N GLY A 556 20.18 15.60 8.53
CA GLY A 556 19.83 17.01 8.72
C GLY A 556 19.70 17.78 7.40
N ARG A 557 19.40 17.10 6.29
CA ARG A 557 19.24 17.67 4.94
C ARG A 557 18.00 17.11 4.25
N LYS A 558 17.12 17.99 3.75
CA LYS A 558 15.87 17.59 3.08
C LYS A 558 16.12 16.93 1.73
N GLU A 559 17.22 17.26 1.09
CA GLU A 559 17.66 16.72 -0.20
C GLU A 559 17.92 15.21 -0.10
N ALA A 560 18.33 14.72 1.07
CA ALA A 560 18.51 13.30 1.33
C ALA A 560 17.18 12.53 1.48
N GLU A 561 16.01 13.18 1.42
CA GLU A 561 14.71 12.49 1.42
C GLU A 561 14.54 11.63 0.16
N ALA A 562 15.21 11.94 -0.96
CA ALA A 562 15.20 11.13 -2.18
C ALA A 562 16.42 10.19 -2.33
N SER A 563 17.17 9.92 -1.25
CA SER A 563 18.42 9.15 -1.28
C SER A 563 18.25 7.63 -1.39
N GLY A 564 17.05 7.09 -1.21
CA GLY A 564 16.81 5.65 -1.21
C GLY A 564 16.78 5.05 -2.61
N PHE A 565 17.17 3.78 -2.72
CA PHE A 565 17.13 3.00 -3.96
C PHE A 565 16.61 1.59 -3.73
N ALA A 566 15.94 1.02 -4.74
CA ALA A 566 15.64 -0.40 -4.84
C ALA A 566 15.77 -0.92 -6.27
N LEU A 567 16.20 -2.16 -6.40
CA LEU A 567 16.33 -2.87 -7.66
C LEU A 567 16.02 -4.36 -7.45
N SER A 568 15.22 -4.93 -8.34
CA SER A 568 15.00 -6.37 -8.44
C SER A 568 15.37 -6.81 -9.87
N ALA A 569 16.07 -7.92 -10.03
CA ALA A 569 16.51 -8.44 -11.34
C ALA A 569 16.71 -9.96 -11.32
N ALA A 570 16.55 -10.65 -12.44
CA ALA A 570 17.15 -11.97 -12.63
C ALA A 570 18.60 -11.81 -13.10
N VAL A 571 19.54 -12.55 -12.52
CA VAL A 571 20.98 -12.47 -12.77
C VAL A 571 21.53 -13.85 -13.05
N ARG A 572 22.02 -14.06 -14.27
CA ARG A 572 22.64 -15.30 -14.75
C ARG A 572 24.11 -15.02 -15.06
N SER A 573 25.02 -15.52 -14.24
CA SER A 573 26.46 -15.30 -14.43
C SER A 573 27.27 -16.51 -14.00
N SER A 574 28.26 -16.87 -14.84
CA SER A 574 29.30 -17.85 -14.52
C SER A 574 30.45 -17.27 -13.66
N TRP A 575 30.38 -15.99 -13.28
CA TRP A 575 31.39 -15.33 -12.43
C TRP A 575 30.74 -14.42 -11.38
N PRO A 576 31.38 -14.20 -10.22
CA PRO A 576 30.91 -13.21 -9.26
C PRO A 576 30.84 -11.80 -9.84
N LEU A 577 29.80 -11.04 -9.49
CA LEU A 577 29.58 -9.67 -9.91
C LEU A 577 29.53 -8.73 -8.69
N GLN A 578 30.36 -7.70 -8.67
CA GLN A 578 30.28 -6.64 -7.67
C GLN A 578 29.20 -5.65 -8.07
N VAL A 579 28.32 -5.28 -7.14
CA VAL A 579 27.24 -4.32 -7.37
C VAL A 579 27.57 -3.01 -6.65
N CYS A 580 27.52 -1.90 -7.38
CA CYS A 580 27.85 -0.57 -6.89
C CYS A 580 26.77 0.44 -7.26
N PHE A 581 26.47 1.38 -6.38
CA PHE A 581 25.77 2.61 -6.70
C PHE A 581 26.80 3.64 -7.21
N GLU A 582 26.59 4.19 -8.40
CA GLU A 582 27.46 5.20 -9.01
C GLU A 582 26.68 6.46 -9.40
N TYR A 583 27.37 7.60 -9.37
CA TYR A 583 26.84 8.91 -9.77
C TYR A 583 27.99 9.81 -10.24
N GLY A 584 27.69 10.82 -11.03
CA GLY A 584 28.64 11.87 -11.43
C GLY A 584 28.77 12.95 -10.36
N THR A 585 29.99 13.47 -10.20
CA THR A 585 30.30 14.71 -9.47
C THR A 585 31.31 15.55 -10.27
N PRO A 586 31.50 16.85 -9.95
CA PRO A 586 32.54 17.67 -10.57
C PRO A 586 33.97 17.13 -10.39
N ASP A 587 34.24 16.36 -9.34
CA ASP A 587 35.55 15.76 -9.05
C ASP A 587 35.75 14.38 -9.72
N GLY A 588 34.75 13.88 -10.45
CA GLY A 588 34.72 12.53 -11.04
C GLY A 588 33.54 11.67 -10.55
N PRO A 589 33.43 10.40 -10.99
CA PRO A 589 32.33 9.53 -10.58
C PRO A 589 32.47 9.10 -9.11
N GLY A 590 31.46 9.41 -8.30
CA GLY A 590 31.31 8.87 -6.96
C GLY A 590 30.78 7.43 -7.02
N ARG A 591 31.23 6.59 -6.09
CA ARG A 591 30.85 5.17 -5.99
C ARG A 591 30.63 4.74 -4.54
N LEU A 592 29.60 3.94 -4.32
CA LEU A 592 29.32 3.20 -3.08
C LEU A 592 29.12 1.72 -3.43
N THR A 593 29.91 0.82 -2.86
CA THR A 593 29.72 -0.63 -3.07
C THR A 593 28.54 -1.14 -2.25
N LEU A 594 27.59 -1.83 -2.90
CA LEU A 594 26.37 -2.34 -2.26
C LEU A 594 26.51 -3.80 -1.82
N GLY A 595 27.24 -4.61 -2.59
CA GLY A 595 27.47 -6.02 -2.27
C GLY A 595 28.10 -6.78 -3.44
N THR A 596 28.11 -8.11 -3.36
CA THR A 596 28.63 -9.01 -4.41
C THR A 596 27.67 -10.17 -4.63
N ILE A 597 27.29 -10.39 -5.88
CA ILE A 597 26.51 -11.53 -6.34
C ILE A 597 27.50 -12.68 -6.62
N PRO A 598 27.39 -13.86 -5.99
CA PRO A 598 28.19 -15.03 -6.34
C PRO A 598 27.81 -15.58 -7.73
N GLU A 599 28.51 -16.62 -8.19
CA GLU A 599 28.11 -17.34 -9.40
C GLU A 599 26.68 -17.90 -9.28
N THR A 600 25.85 -17.68 -10.30
CA THR A 600 24.44 -18.12 -10.32
C THR A 600 24.17 -19.20 -11.37
N VAL A 601 25.18 -19.52 -12.18
CA VAL A 601 25.18 -20.59 -13.20
C VAL A 601 26.56 -21.28 -13.17
N PRO A 602 26.66 -22.62 -13.26
CA PRO A 602 27.95 -23.33 -13.16
C PRO A 602 29.01 -22.84 -14.15
N GLN A 603 30.25 -22.65 -13.70
CA GLN A 603 31.37 -22.12 -14.52
C GLN A 603 31.62 -22.89 -15.84
N ARG A 604 31.25 -24.17 -15.90
CA ARG A 604 31.36 -25.02 -17.11
C ARG A 604 30.54 -24.52 -18.30
N GLU A 605 29.54 -23.66 -18.08
CA GLU A 605 28.65 -23.16 -19.13
C GLU A 605 29.19 -21.87 -19.81
N GLN A 606 30.17 -21.19 -19.19
CA GLN A 606 30.88 -20.01 -19.74
C GLN A 606 29.96 -18.93 -20.36
N ILE A 607 28.81 -18.68 -19.73
CA ILE A 607 27.87 -17.67 -20.24
C ILE A 607 28.36 -16.25 -19.93
N ARG A 608 28.15 -15.30 -20.85
CA ARG A 608 28.26 -13.88 -20.52
C ARG A 608 27.22 -13.54 -19.44
N PRO A 609 27.51 -12.60 -18.51
CA PRO A 609 26.53 -12.24 -17.50
C PRO A 609 25.29 -11.60 -18.14
N GLU A 610 24.13 -12.22 -17.93
CA GLU A 610 22.82 -11.69 -18.32
C GLU A 610 22.11 -11.17 -17.06
N ILE A 611 21.63 -9.93 -17.11
CA ILE A 611 20.89 -9.30 -16.01
C ILE A 611 19.60 -8.74 -16.60
N VAL A 612 18.46 -9.26 -16.15
CA VAL A 612 17.11 -8.85 -16.58
C VAL A 612 16.45 -8.14 -15.41
N VAL A 613 16.42 -6.81 -15.45
CA VAL A 613 15.80 -6.02 -14.37
C VAL A 613 14.28 -6.14 -14.41
N PHE A 614 13.70 -6.52 -13.28
CA PHE A 614 12.26 -6.54 -13.07
C PHE A 614 11.76 -5.12 -12.79
N THR A 615 11.66 -4.28 -13.83
CA THR A 615 10.73 -3.17 -13.76
C THR A 615 9.35 -3.71 -14.11
N ASP A 616 8.44 -3.80 -13.13
CA ASP A 616 7.03 -4.06 -13.43
C ASP A 616 6.52 -3.00 -14.41
N THR A 617 6.18 -3.44 -15.61
CA THR A 617 5.74 -2.61 -16.73
C THR A 617 4.35 -2.02 -16.50
N SER A 618 3.59 -2.53 -15.54
CA SER A 618 2.26 -2.04 -15.17
C SER A 618 2.29 -0.99 -14.05
N SER A 619 3.42 -0.77 -13.37
CA SER A 619 3.47 0.07 -12.18
C SER A 619 3.72 1.57 -12.45
N LEU A 620 2.88 2.40 -11.82
CA LEU A 620 3.03 3.85 -11.62
C LEU A 620 4.01 4.22 -10.48
N GLY A 621 4.34 3.28 -9.61
CA GLY A 621 5.08 3.54 -8.36
C GLY A 621 4.22 4.18 -7.26
N ASP A 622 4.84 5.02 -6.42
CA ASP A 622 4.14 5.76 -5.35
C ASP A 622 3.20 6.81 -5.94
N ILE A 623 1.88 6.64 -5.74
CA ILE A 623 0.87 7.57 -6.24
C ILE A 623 0.99 8.96 -5.62
N ARG A 624 1.44 9.07 -4.35
CA ARG A 624 1.58 10.37 -3.68
C ARG A 624 2.66 11.20 -4.38
N SER A 625 3.82 10.58 -4.60
CA SER A 625 4.92 11.20 -5.34
C SER A 625 4.57 11.43 -6.81
N PHE A 626 3.86 10.49 -7.46
CA PHE A 626 3.38 10.67 -8.83
C PHE A 626 2.46 11.88 -8.93
N LYS A 627 1.35 11.95 -8.16
CA LYS A 627 0.42 13.09 -8.18
C LYS A 627 1.15 14.41 -7.91
N LYS A 628 2.02 14.47 -6.90
CA LYS A 628 2.79 15.68 -6.54
C LYS A 628 3.71 16.17 -7.67
N ASN A 629 4.34 15.26 -8.41
CA ASN A 629 5.39 15.60 -9.37
C ASN A 629 4.89 15.67 -10.82
N ARG A 630 3.83 14.91 -11.16
CA ARG A 630 3.31 14.69 -12.52
C ARG A 630 1.88 15.21 -12.74
N ILE A 631 1.15 15.64 -11.73
CA ILE A 631 -0.18 16.25 -11.87
C ILE A 631 -0.13 17.70 -11.39
N ALA A 632 -0.78 18.61 -12.10
CA ALA A 632 -0.90 20.01 -11.72
C ALA A 632 -2.28 20.55 -12.09
N GLU A 633 -2.72 21.58 -11.36
CA GLU A 633 -3.84 22.40 -11.80
C GLU A 633 -3.47 23.13 -13.11
N PRO A 634 -4.41 23.31 -14.05
CA PRO A 634 -4.16 24.05 -15.30
C PRO A 634 -3.70 25.48 -15.02
N ALA A 635 -2.40 25.74 -15.19
CA ALA A 635 -1.82 27.06 -15.09
C ALA A 635 -1.87 27.78 -16.44
N GLY A 636 -2.02 29.11 -16.42
CA GLY A 636 -1.90 29.91 -17.63
C GLY A 636 -0.49 29.86 -18.24
N PHE A 637 -0.41 29.94 -19.57
CA PHE A 637 0.86 29.98 -20.28
C PHE A 637 1.69 31.24 -19.96
N PRO A 638 3.03 31.16 -19.92
CA PRO A 638 3.88 32.30 -19.59
C PRO A 638 3.84 33.37 -20.70
N PRO A 639 3.90 34.68 -20.36
CA PRO A 639 3.79 35.77 -21.35
C PRO A 639 4.82 35.72 -22.48
N GLN A 640 6.00 35.14 -22.26
CA GLN A 640 7.02 34.94 -23.28
C GLN A 640 6.52 34.06 -24.44
N LEU A 641 5.62 33.11 -24.16
CA LEU A 641 5.03 32.24 -25.17
C LEU A 641 4.09 33.03 -26.10
N THR A 642 3.29 33.95 -25.55
CA THR A 642 2.30 34.75 -26.29
C THR A 642 2.86 36.04 -26.89
N ALA A 643 4.04 36.49 -26.45
CA ALA A 643 4.71 37.69 -26.94
C ALA A 643 5.44 37.52 -28.30
N GLN A 644 5.54 36.30 -28.82
CA GLN A 644 6.18 35.98 -30.09
C GLN A 644 5.23 35.23 -31.02
N ALA A 645 5.43 35.39 -32.33
CA ALA A 645 4.74 34.60 -33.35
C ALA A 645 5.49 33.28 -33.61
N TYR A 646 4.79 32.34 -34.26
CA TYR A 646 5.31 31.02 -34.64
C TYR A 646 5.05 30.75 -36.12
N ASP A 647 5.83 29.86 -36.73
CA ASP A 647 5.56 29.33 -38.06
C ASP A 647 4.92 27.94 -37.90
N VAL A 648 3.82 27.66 -38.59
CA VAL A 648 3.28 26.32 -38.76
C VAL A 648 3.58 25.89 -40.19
N LEU A 649 4.35 24.82 -40.37
CA LEU A 649 4.81 24.33 -41.66
C LEU A 649 4.12 23.02 -42.00
N ILE A 650 3.40 22.99 -43.12
CA ILE A 650 2.66 21.82 -43.59
C ILE A 650 3.08 21.49 -45.03
N PRO A 651 3.90 20.43 -45.25
CA PRO A 651 4.07 19.86 -46.57
C PRO A 651 2.77 19.13 -46.98
N VAL A 652 2.34 19.31 -48.23
CA VAL A 652 1.10 18.72 -48.76
C VAL A 652 1.42 17.98 -50.07
N TYR A 653 0.98 16.72 -50.16
CA TYR A 653 1.01 15.96 -51.40
C TYR A 653 -0.27 15.11 -51.52
N ASN A 654 -1.29 15.67 -52.18
CA ASN A 654 -2.68 15.23 -52.12
C ASN A 654 -3.21 15.18 -50.67
N GLY A 655 -4.17 14.31 -50.38
CA GLY A 655 -4.75 14.15 -49.05
C GLY A 655 -5.97 15.02 -48.79
N TYR A 656 -6.69 15.47 -49.84
CA TYR A 656 -7.93 16.26 -49.75
C TYR A 656 -8.88 15.86 -48.61
N GLN A 657 -9.07 14.56 -48.39
CA GLN A 657 -9.94 14.01 -47.34
C GLN A 657 -9.48 14.28 -45.88
N TYR A 658 -8.29 14.83 -45.68
CA TYR A 658 -7.73 15.17 -44.38
C TYR A 658 -7.69 16.68 -44.13
N LEU A 659 -7.66 17.50 -45.18
CA LEU A 659 -7.49 18.95 -45.11
C LEU A 659 -8.53 19.62 -44.19
N GLU A 660 -9.81 19.32 -44.37
CA GLU A 660 -10.89 19.93 -43.57
C GLU A 660 -10.72 19.70 -42.06
N LYS A 661 -10.34 18.48 -41.65
CA LYS A 661 -10.06 18.15 -40.24
C LYS A 661 -8.77 18.79 -39.74
N LEU A 662 -7.72 18.79 -40.56
CA LEU A 662 -6.45 19.43 -40.25
C LEU A 662 -6.66 20.92 -39.97
N PHE A 663 -7.13 21.69 -40.95
CA PHE A 663 -7.27 23.15 -40.84
C PHE A 663 -8.21 23.57 -39.71
N SER A 664 -9.38 22.94 -39.58
CA SER A 664 -10.30 23.20 -38.46
C SER A 664 -9.74 22.82 -37.08
N SER A 665 -8.72 21.96 -37.02
CA SER A 665 -8.01 21.65 -35.78
C SER A 665 -6.86 22.63 -35.48
N LEU A 666 -6.16 23.16 -36.49
CA LEU A 666 -5.08 24.12 -36.31
C LEU A 666 -5.56 25.40 -35.59
N GLU A 667 -6.77 25.85 -35.88
CA GLU A 667 -7.43 27.02 -35.28
C GLU A 667 -7.63 26.92 -33.76
N LYS A 668 -7.48 25.74 -33.16
CA LYS A 668 -7.61 25.50 -31.71
C LYS A 668 -6.40 25.99 -30.89
N THR A 669 -5.72 27.03 -31.34
CA THR A 669 -4.63 27.73 -30.62
C THR A 669 -4.96 29.21 -30.48
N ARG A 670 -4.50 29.83 -29.38
CA ARG A 670 -4.59 31.28 -29.15
C ARG A 670 -3.29 32.02 -29.51
N LEU A 671 -2.26 31.30 -29.96
CA LEU A 671 -1.00 31.91 -30.39
C LEU A 671 -1.13 32.52 -31.78
N SER A 672 -0.40 33.61 -32.02
CA SER A 672 -0.25 34.15 -33.36
C SER A 672 0.70 33.25 -34.15
N TYR A 673 0.25 32.75 -35.29
CA TYR A 673 1.07 31.93 -36.18
C TYR A 673 0.88 32.29 -37.66
N ARG A 674 1.95 32.09 -38.42
CA ARG A 674 1.99 32.17 -39.87
C ARG A 674 1.99 30.75 -40.43
N LEU A 675 1.11 30.45 -41.38
CA LEU A 675 0.90 29.10 -41.90
C LEU A 675 1.60 28.96 -43.26
N ILE A 676 2.73 28.26 -43.28
CA ILE A 676 3.50 27.97 -44.48
C ILE A 676 3.02 26.63 -45.06
N LEU A 677 2.29 26.69 -46.16
CA LEU A 677 1.79 25.51 -46.88
C LEU A 677 2.72 25.23 -48.06
N VAL A 678 3.30 24.03 -48.17
CA VAL A 678 4.17 23.65 -49.28
C VAL A 678 3.52 22.53 -50.08
N ASP A 679 2.86 22.88 -51.19
CA ASP A 679 2.27 21.93 -52.13
C ASP A 679 3.36 21.31 -53.03
N ASP A 680 3.67 20.03 -52.77
CA ASP A 680 4.66 19.24 -53.48
C ASP A 680 4.13 18.65 -54.79
N LYS A 681 3.55 19.53 -55.62
CA LYS A 681 2.95 19.20 -56.91
C LYS A 681 1.83 18.15 -56.78
N SER A 682 0.85 18.38 -55.89
CA SER A 682 -0.31 17.50 -55.71
C SER A 682 -1.05 17.28 -57.04
N PRO A 683 -1.11 16.06 -57.61
CA PRO A 683 -1.84 15.80 -58.87
C PRO A 683 -3.36 15.94 -58.77
N ASP A 684 -3.97 15.88 -57.58
CA ASP A 684 -5.41 16.10 -57.41
C ASP A 684 -5.77 17.59 -57.44
N GLU A 685 -6.51 18.01 -58.47
CA GLU A 685 -7.03 19.38 -58.60
C GLU A 685 -7.88 19.83 -57.40
N LYS A 686 -8.56 18.91 -56.68
CA LYS A 686 -9.37 19.30 -55.51
C LYS A 686 -8.47 19.75 -54.37
N THR A 687 -7.34 19.07 -54.17
CA THR A 687 -6.30 19.48 -53.21
C THR A 687 -5.78 20.88 -53.59
N GLN A 688 -5.38 21.11 -54.84
CA GLN A 688 -4.87 22.41 -55.29
C GLN A 688 -5.87 23.55 -55.07
N LYS A 689 -7.12 23.37 -55.50
CA LYS A 689 -8.21 24.37 -55.39
C LYS A 689 -8.61 24.65 -53.93
N TYR A 690 -8.52 23.64 -53.06
CA TYR A 690 -8.76 23.84 -51.63
C TYR A 690 -7.68 24.74 -51.01
N LEU A 691 -6.40 24.50 -51.34
CA LEU A 691 -5.30 25.31 -50.82
C LEU A 691 -5.35 26.77 -51.33
N GLU A 692 -5.75 26.98 -52.59
CA GLU A 692 -6.01 28.33 -53.15
C GLU A 692 -7.09 29.06 -52.36
N ALA A 693 -8.27 28.44 -52.21
CA ALA A 693 -9.38 29.03 -51.48
C ALA A 693 -9.04 29.29 -50.00
N TYR A 694 -8.20 28.46 -49.39
CA TYR A 694 -7.75 28.65 -48.01
C TYR A 694 -6.78 29.84 -47.89
N GLU A 695 -5.82 29.99 -48.80
CA GLU A 695 -4.93 31.16 -48.86
C GLU A 695 -5.71 32.46 -49.10
N GLU A 696 -6.63 32.48 -50.08
CA GLU A 696 -7.45 33.65 -50.41
C GLU A 696 -8.31 34.15 -49.22
N THR A 697 -8.66 33.26 -48.29
CA THR A 697 -9.49 33.57 -47.12
C THR A 697 -8.71 33.85 -45.84
N HIS A 698 -7.42 33.51 -45.76
CA HIS A 698 -6.64 33.58 -44.53
C HIS A 698 -5.33 34.38 -44.70
N SER A 699 -5.34 35.64 -44.25
CA SER A 699 -4.20 36.57 -44.40
C SER A 699 -2.88 36.18 -43.72
N ASN A 700 -2.87 35.13 -42.89
CA ASN A 700 -1.68 34.57 -42.24
C ASN A 700 -1.10 33.34 -42.97
N VAL A 701 -1.66 32.96 -44.12
CA VAL A 701 -1.21 31.83 -44.95
C VAL A 701 -0.19 32.28 -45.99
N ILE A 702 0.80 31.44 -46.27
CA ILE A 702 1.71 31.54 -47.41
C ILE A 702 1.66 30.20 -48.16
N LEU A 703 1.14 30.18 -49.38
CA LEU A 703 1.14 29.00 -50.24
C LEU A 703 2.38 28.97 -51.15
N VAL A 704 3.23 27.98 -50.93
CA VAL A 704 4.41 27.69 -51.75
C VAL A 704 4.10 26.48 -52.63
N ARG A 705 4.37 26.59 -53.93
CA ARG A 705 4.19 25.49 -54.90
C ARG A 705 5.52 25.00 -55.44
N ASN A 706 5.68 23.69 -55.53
CA ASN A 706 6.77 23.08 -56.28
C ASN A 706 6.37 22.92 -57.76
N GLU A 707 7.29 23.17 -58.68
CA GLU A 707 7.03 23.00 -60.12
C GLU A 707 6.96 21.52 -60.52
N GLU A 708 7.67 20.67 -59.77
CA GLU A 708 7.77 19.21 -59.87
C GLU A 708 7.64 18.57 -58.48
N ASN A 709 7.44 17.26 -58.38
CA ASN A 709 7.41 16.55 -57.09
C ASN A 709 8.86 16.38 -56.57
N LEU A 710 9.22 17.13 -55.54
CA LEU A 710 10.54 17.16 -54.91
C LEU A 710 10.68 16.16 -53.75
N GLY A 711 9.56 15.62 -53.25
CA GLY A 711 9.49 14.76 -52.07
C GLY A 711 9.45 15.55 -50.76
N PHE A 712 9.16 14.83 -49.67
CA PHE A 712 8.92 15.40 -48.34
C PHE A 712 10.09 16.25 -47.85
N VAL A 713 11.31 15.71 -47.84
CA VAL A 713 12.50 16.37 -47.28
C VAL A 713 12.80 17.72 -47.95
N ARG A 714 12.69 17.77 -49.29
CA ARG A 714 12.94 19.00 -50.06
C ARG A 714 11.82 20.02 -49.88
N SER A 715 10.58 19.58 -49.81
CA SER A 715 9.41 20.44 -49.54
C SER A 715 9.47 21.07 -48.15
N VAL A 716 9.76 20.27 -47.12
CA VAL A 716 10.00 20.76 -45.75
C VAL A 716 11.18 21.74 -45.74
N ASN A 717 12.29 21.43 -46.42
CA ASN A 717 13.43 22.34 -46.50
C ASN A 717 13.10 23.69 -47.17
N ARG A 718 12.25 23.73 -48.21
CA ARG A 718 11.77 25.02 -48.78
C ARG A 718 11.00 25.83 -47.75
N GLY A 719 10.13 25.19 -46.96
CA GLY A 719 9.40 25.84 -45.87
C GLY A 719 10.31 26.34 -44.75
N LEU A 720 11.26 25.52 -44.30
CA LEU A 720 12.24 25.88 -43.26
C LEU A 720 13.17 27.04 -43.68
N GLN A 721 13.46 27.19 -44.98
CA GLN A 721 14.20 28.35 -45.51
C GLN A 721 13.42 29.66 -45.41
N MET A 722 12.08 29.60 -45.36
CA MET A 722 11.18 30.75 -45.23
C MET A 722 10.79 31.04 -43.78
N ALA A 723 11.21 30.20 -42.83
CA ALA A 723 10.88 30.35 -41.42
C ALA A 723 11.56 31.57 -40.80
N GLU A 724 10.74 32.41 -40.15
CA GLU A 724 11.16 33.59 -39.39
C GLU A 724 11.05 33.37 -37.88
N HIS A 725 10.29 32.34 -37.48
CA HIS A 725 9.97 31.99 -36.10
C HIS A 725 10.27 30.51 -35.78
N HIS A 726 10.05 30.08 -34.54
CA HIS A 726 10.10 28.65 -34.21
C HIS A 726 8.97 27.92 -34.97
N VAL A 727 9.28 26.72 -35.48
CA VAL A 727 8.46 26.04 -36.51
C VAL A 727 7.74 24.83 -35.93
N ALA A 728 6.41 24.76 -36.05
CA ALA A 728 5.67 23.52 -35.88
C ALA A 728 5.57 22.82 -37.24
N LEU A 729 6.36 21.77 -37.46
CA LEU A 729 6.18 20.88 -38.61
C LEU A 729 4.97 19.98 -38.33
N VAL A 730 3.96 20.00 -39.19
CA VAL A 730 2.72 19.21 -39.03
C VAL A 730 2.36 18.52 -40.35
N ASN A 731 2.12 17.21 -40.31
CA ASN A 731 1.72 16.43 -41.48
C ASN A 731 0.24 16.65 -41.86
N THR A 732 -0.09 16.35 -43.12
CA THR A 732 -1.45 16.54 -43.66
C THR A 732 -2.51 15.64 -43.01
N ASP A 733 -2.13 14.50 -42.42
CA ASP A 733 -3.01 13.48 -41.83
C ASP A 733 -3.05 13.51 -40.29
N VAL A 734 -2.86 14.70 -39.73
CA VAL A 734 -2.87 15.00 -38.30
C VAL A 734 -4.13 15.78 -37.88
N GLU A 735 -4.65 15.50 -36.69
CA GLU A 735 -5.68 16.30 -36.01
C GLU A 735 -5.16 16.69 -34.61
N VAL A 736 -5.23 17.98 -34.27
CA VAL A 736 -4.71 18.54 -33.01
C VAL A 736 -5.82 18.97 -32.02
N PRO A 737 -5.55 18.92 -30.70
CA PRO A 737 -6.50 19.34 -29.66
C PRO A 737 -6.45 20.85 -29.38
N GLU A 738 -7.28 21.33 -28.45
CA GLU A 738 -7.17 22.71 -27.91
C GLU A 738 -5.81 22.97 -27.26
N GLU A 739 -5.27 24.18 -27.43
CA GLU A 739 -4.01 24.65 -26.82
C GLU A 739 -2.80 23.75 -27.20
N TRP A 740 -2.81 23.22 -28.44
CA TRP A 740 -1.79 22.30 -28.94
C TRP A 740 -0.44 23.02 -29.19
N LEU A 741 -0.47 24.14 -29.92
CA LEU A 741 0.74 24.87 -30.31
C LEU A 741 1.40 25.48 -29.07
N GLU A 742 0.59 25.95 -28.11
CA GLU A 742 1.03 26.41 -26.81
C GLU A 742 1.85 25.35 -26.07
N ARG A 743 1.31 24.14 -25.93
CA ARG A 743 1.99 23.04 -25.23
C ARG A 743 3.20 22.50 -26.00
N LEU A 744 3.11 22.46 -27.33
CA LEU A 744 4.20 22.02 -28.22
C LEU A 744 5.40 22.98 -28.17
N MET A 745 5.14 24.29 -28.16
CA MET A 745 6.19 25.32 -28.20
C MET A 745 6.74 25.70 -26.82
N LEU A 746 5.99 25.45 -25.74
CA LEU A 746 6.42 25.78 -24.37
C LEU A 746 7.85 25.32 -24.01
N PRO A 747 8.29 24.07 -24.25
CA PRO A 747 9.67 23.69 -23.93
C PRO A 747 10.72 24.45 -24.75
N ILE A 748 10.44 24.77 -26.01
CA ILE A 748 11.36 25.52 -26.90
C ILE A 748 11.44 26.99 -26.48
N ALA A 749 10.31 27.60 -26.13
CA ALA A 749 10.24 29.00 -25.68
C ALA A 749 10.86 29.21 -24.28
N MET A 750 10.89 28.18 -23.43
CA MET A 750 11.47 28.25 -22.09
C MET A 750 12.95 27.82 -22.03
N ASP A 751 13.41 26.93 -22.91
CA ASP A 751 14.77 26.42 -22.94
C ASP A 751 15.34 26.41 -24.38
N ASN A 752 16.25 27.36 -24.63
CA ASN A 752 16.95 27.50 -25.91
C ASN A 752 17.82 26.27 -26.29
N GLN A 753 18.11 25.35 -25.37
CA GLN A 753 18.82 24.11 -25.67
C GLN A 753 17.89 22.99 -26.18
N VAL A 754 16.56 23.18 -26.13
CA VAL A 754 15.62 22.25 -26.78
C VAL A 754 15.65 22.51 -28.29
N ALA A 755 16.05 21.51 -29.08
CA ALA A 755 16.02 21.55 -30.54
C ALA A 755 14.66 21.12 -31.09
N THR A 756 14.08 20.04 -30.57
CA THR A 756 12.74 19.56 -30.95
C THR A 756 11.85 19.25 -29.77
N ALA A 757 10.55 19.37 -29.98
CA ALA A 757 9.50 18.93 -29.09
C ALA A 757 8.46 18.11 -29.87
N THR A 758 8.12 16.91 -29.40
CA THR A 758 7.16 15.99 -30.06
C THR A 758 6.10 15.55 -29.06
N PRO A 759 4.79 15.53 -29.38
CA PRO A 759 3.72 15.09 -28.48
C PRO A 759 3.52 13.58 -28.51
N PHE A 760 2.69 13.06 -27.60
CA PHE A 760 2.16 11.71 -27.75
C PHE A 760 1.21 11.62 -28.96
N THR A 761 1.11 10.43 -29.55
CA THR A 761 0.20 10.17 -30.66
C THR A 761 -0.22 8.70 -30.77
N THR A 762 -1.16 8.40 -31.65
CA THR A 762 -1.54 7.04 -32.06
C THR A 762 -0.38 6.28 -32.72
N CYS A 763 0.29 6.90 -33.69
CA CYS A 763 1.30 6.25 -34.52
C CYS A 763 2.59 7.10 -34.52
N GLY A 764 3.44 6.88 -33.52
CA GLY A 764 4.61 7.72 -33.25
C GLY A 764 5.85 6.97 -32.75
N THR A 765 5.87 5.63 -32.88
CA THR A 765 6.92 4.75 -32.34
C THR A 765 7.25 5.02 -30.85
N ILE A 766 8.34 5.74 -30.57
CA ILE A 766 8.76 6.16 -29.23
C ILE A 766 7.83 7.20 -28.57
N CYS A 767 6.87 7.76 -29.33
CA CYS A 767 5.82 8.65 -28.85
C CYS A 767 4.41 8.02 -28.93
N SER A 768 4.29 6.71 -29.17
CA SER A 768 3.00 6.03 -29.31
C SER A 768 2.23 5.87 -27.99
N PHE A 769 0.89 5.96 -28.08
CA PHE A 769 -0.10 5.71 -27.02
C PHE A 769 -1.38 5.09 -27.62
N PRO A 770 -2.06 4.14 -26.93
CA PRO A 770 -1.72 3.56 -25.62
C PRO A 770 -0.50 2.65 -25.61
N ASN A 771 -0.30 1.86 -26.67
CA ASN A 771 0.78 0.88 -26.73
C ASN A 771 2.06 1.54 -27.26
N PHE A 772 3.16 1.32 -26.55
CA PHE A 772 4.45 1.92 -26.84
C PHE A 772 5.14 1.19 -28.01
N CYS A 773 5.77 1.94 -28.92
CA CYS A 773 6.37 1.39 -30.15
C CYS A 773 5.42 0.63 -31.08
N GLU A 774 4.10 0.84 -30.96
CA GLU A 774 3.07 0.28 -31.86
C GLU A 774 2.31 1.39 -32.61
N ASP A 775 1.69 1.04 -33.74
CA ASP A 775 0.69 1.88 -34.40
C ASP A 775 -0.68 1.61 -33.76
N ASN A 776 -1.29 2.65 -33.18
CA ASN A 776 -2.52 2.53 -32.42
C ASN A 776 -3.73 3.13 -33.15
N VAL A 777 -4.92 2.67 -32.79
CA VAL A 777 -6.17 3.42 -33.01
C VAL A 777 -6.44 4.38 -31.85
N LEU A 778 -7.36 5.33 -32.02
CA LEU A 778 -7.84 6.17 -30.92
C LEU A 778 -8.34 5.29 -29.75
N PHE A 779 -7.94 5.66 -28.54
CA PHE A 779 -8.08 4.83 -27.35
C PHE A 779 -9.53 4.41 -27.11
N GLU A 780 -9.82 3.11 -27.17
CA GLU A 780 -11.16 2.54 -26.97
C GLU A 780 -12.28 3.20 -27.80
N GLY A 781 -11.94 3.82 -28.95
CA GLY A 781 -12.89 4.52 -29.82
C GLY A 781 -13.28 5.94 -29.37
N MET A 782 -12.55 6.53 -28.42
CA MET A 782 -12.77 7.90 -27.95
C MET A 782 -12.41 8.97 -28.98
N GLU A 783 -13.03 10.14 -28.85
CA GLU A 783 -12.67 11.35 -29.59
C GLU A 783 -11.34 11.94 -29.08
N LEU A 784 -10.59 12.60 -29.96
CA LEU A 784 -9.28 13.21 -29.67
C LEU A 784 -9.29 14.08 -28.40
N TRP A 785 -10.32 14.91 -28.23
CA TRP A 785 -10.41 15.84 -27.10
C TRP A 785 -10.56 15.13 -25.74
N GLN A 786 -11.19 13.94 -25.70
CA GLN A 786 -11.34 13.14 -24.48
C GLN A 786 -10.00 12.58 -24.05
N ILE A 787 -9.22 12.08 -25.02
CA ILE A 787 -7.88 11.54 -24.80
C ILE A 787 -6.96 12.65 -24.30
N ASP A 788 -6.92 13.81 -24.98
CA ASP A 788 -6.06 14.92 -24.61
C ASP A 788 -6.38 15.55 -23.24
N ASP A 789 -7.64 15.57 -22.78
CA ASP A 789 -7.99 16.07 -21.45
C ASP A 789 -7.31 15.25 -20.31
N ALA A 790 -7.05 13.96 -20.52
CA ALA A 790 -6.25 13.15 -19.58
C ALA A 790 -4.76 13.57 -19.58
N PHE A 791 -4.21 14.00 -20.72
CA PHE A 791 -2.82 14.47 -20.82
C PHE A 791 -2.65 15.92 -20.35
N ARG A 792 -3.63 16.81 -20.57
CA ARG A 792 -3.55 18.23 -20.22
C ARG A 792 -3.36 18.48 -18.72
N ARG A 793 -3.88 17.58 -17.88
CA ARG A 793 -3.75 17.60 -16.42
C ARG A 793 -2.36 17.16 -15.93
N MET A 794 -1.52 16.65 -16.83
CA MET A 794 -0.15 16.27 -16.52
C MET A 794 0.74 17.52 -16.43
N LYS A 795 1.55 17.57 -15.39
CA LYS A 795 2.71 18.46 -15.31
C LYS A 795 3.83 17.88 -16.19
N PRO A 796 4.20 18.51 -17.31
CA PRO A 796 5.20 17.96 -18.21
C PRO A 796 6.58 17.93 -17.55
N GLN A 797 7.34 16.89 -17.84
CA GLN A 797 8.73 16.75 -17.42
C GLN A 797 9.73 16.92 -18.58
N TYR A 798 9.23 16.93 -19.82
CA TYR A 798 10.05 17.01 -21.03
C TYR A 798 11.19 15.95 -21.10
N PRO A 799 10.88 14.63 -21.01
CA PRO A 799 11.88 13.57 -21.13
C PRO A 799 12.72 13.73 -22.39
N SER A 800 14.04 13.66 -22.25
CA SER A 800 14.95 13.82 -23.39
C SER A 800 14.96 12.56 -24.26
N MET A 801 14.82 12.75 -25.57
CA MET A 801 14.69 11.68 -26.56
C MET A 801 15.92 11.61 -27.49
N PRO A 802 16.27 10.42 -28.00
CA PRO A 802 17.34 10.27 -29.00
C PRO A 802 16.95 10.87 -30.37
N THR A 803 15.65 11.07 -30.62
CA THR A 803 15.09 11.69 -31.83
C THR A 803 13.73 12.32 -31.53
N GLY A 804 13.35 13.35 -32.27
CA GLY A 804 11.94 13.74 -32.45
C GLY A 804 11.28 12.85 -33.51
N VAL A 805 9.96 13.02 -33.72
CA VAL A 805 9.19 12.29 -34.74
C VAL A 805 8.41 13.28 -35.59
N GLY A 806 8.58 13.23 -36.92
CA GLY A 806 8.22 14.32 -37.84
C GLY A 806 6.72 14.57 -38.11
N PHE A 807 5.80 13.82 -37.49
CA PHE A 807 4.36 13.98 -37.76
C PHE A 807 3.77 15.29 -37.21
N CYS A 808 4.22 15.68 -36.01
CA CYS A 808 3.88 16.93 -35.35
C CYS A 808 5.06 17.27 -34.44
N MET A 809 5.92 18.19 -34.87
CA MET A 809 7.20 18.46 -34.22
C MET A 809 7.46 19.96 -34.15
N GLY A 810 7.55 20.50 -32.93
CA GLY A 810 8.11 21.82 -32.70
C GLY A 810 9.61 21.78 -32.96
N MET A 811 10.15 22.77 -33.68
CA MET A 811 11.55 22.92 -34.03
C MET A 811 12.06 24.30 -33.68
N ASN A 812 13.16 24.35 -32.95
CA ASN A 812 13.79 25.60 -32.53
C ASN A 812 14.55 26.24 -33.70
N LEU A 813 14.07 27.39 -34.19
CA LEU A 813 14.73 28.22 -35.20
C LEU A 813 16.23 28.46 -34.96
N ASN A 814 16.67 28.63 -33.72
CA ASN A 814 18.10 28.81 -33.41
C ASN A 814 18.89 27.51 -33.65
N ALA A 815 18.31 26.35 -33.31
CA ALA A 815 18.87 25.05 -33.66
C ALA A 815 18.87 24.84 -35.19
N ILE A 816 17.80 25.19 -35.91
CA ILE A 816 17.75 25.15 -37.40
C ILE A 816 18.88 25.97 -38.01
N ARG A 817 19.11 27.20 -37.51
CA ARG A 817 20.18 28.09 -37.99
C ARG A 817 21.59 27.55 -37.69
N GLN A 818 21.79 26.82 -36.59
CA GLN A 818 23.09 26.28 -36.18
C GLN A 818 23.40 24.89 -36.78
N VAL A 819 22.39 24.01 -36.84
CA VAL A 819 22.49 22.60 -37.28
C VAL A 819 22.33 22.46 -38.79
N GLY A 820 21.68 23.44 -39.43
CA GLY A 820 21.31 23.42 -40.84
C GLY A 820 19.97 22.71 -41.09
N LEU A 821 19.68 22.46 -42.36
CA LEU A 821 18.42 21.86 -42.82
C LEU A 821 18.44 20.32 -42.76
N LEU A 822 17.36 19.67 -43.19
CA LEU A 822 17.28 18.21 -43.34
C LEU A 822 18.17 17.75 -44.51
N ASP A 823 18.77 16.56 -44.40
CA ASP A 823 19.70 16.05 -45.42
C ASP A 823 18.96 15.41 -46.62
N ALA A 824 18.57 16.28 -47.56
CA ALA A 824 17.86 15.89 -48.78
C ALA A 824 18.74 15.21 -49.85
N GLU A 825 20.05 15.09 -49.63
CA GLU A 825 20.96 14.36 -50.51
C GLU A 825 21.01 12.88 -50.13
N THR A 826 21.00 12.58 -48.83
CA THR A 826 21.01 11.21 -48.28
C THR A 826 19.62 10.59 -48.28
N PHE A 827 18.62 11.29 -47.72
CA PHE A 827 17.30 10.69 -47.44
C PHE A 827 16.28 10.89 -48.57
N GLY A 828 16.59 11.73 -49.56
CA GLY A 828 15.83 11.87 -50.81
C GLY A 828 14.35 12.25 -50.59
N LYS A 829 13.46 11.26 -50.67
CA LYS A 829 12.00 11.43 -50.56
C LYS A 829 11.45 11.33 -49.13
N GLY A 830 12.25 10.91 -48.15
CA GLY A 830 11.88 10.83 -46.72
C GLY A 830 12.28 9.50 -46.06
N TYR A 831 11.90 9.34 -44.79
CA TYR A 831 12.35 8.33 -43.84
C TYR A 831 13.83 8.52 -43.41
N GLY A 832 14.05 8.89 -42.14
CA GLY A 832 15.37 9.00 -41.52
C GLY A 832 15.94 10.41 -41.42
N GLU A 833 15.36 11.38 -42.14
CA GLU A 833 15.82 12.77 -42.19
C GLU A 833 15.64 13.52 -40.86
N GLU A 834 14.55 13.27 -40.14
CA GLU A 834 14.32 13.86 -38.84
C GLU A 834 15.22 13.24 -37.79
N ASN A 835 15.54 11.94 -37.93
CA ASN A 835 16.45 11.22 -37.05
C ASN A 835 17.89 11.72 -37.21
N ASP A 836 18.37 11.87 -38.44
CA ASP A 836 19.67 12.49 -38.76
C ASP A 836 19.75 13.93 -38.23
N TRP A 837 18.71 14.73 -38.45
CA TRP A 837 18.69 16.11 -37.97
C TRP A 837 18.72 16.19 -36.44
N CYS A 838 17.90 15.39 -35.75
CA CYS A 838 17.87 15.31 -34.30
C CYS A 838 19.21 14.83 -33.70
N GLN A 839 19.88 13.90 -34.37
CA GLN A 839 21.20 13.41 -33.97
C GLN A 839 22.32 14.44 -34.24
N ARG A 840 22.22 15.22 -35.33
CA ARG A 840 23.10 16.38 -35.55
C ARG A 840 22.86 17.47 -34.51
N ALA A 841 21.61 17.71 -34.10
CA ALA A 841 21.28 18.64 -33.03
C ALA A 841 21.86 18.21 -31.67
N ILE A 842 21.78 16.92 -31.33
CA ILE A 842 22.46 16.35 -30.14
C ILE A 842 23.97 16.57 -30.21
N LYS A 843 24.61 16.28 -31.35
CA LYS A 843 26.05 16.55 -31.57
C LYS A 843 26.42 18.03 -31.48
N ALA A 844 25.47 18.95 -31.72
CA ALA A 844 25.62 20.39 -31.57
C ALA A 844 25.31 20.92 -30.15
N GLY A 845 24.98 20.04 -29.19
CA GLY A 845 24.73 20.39 -27.79
C GLY A 845 23.26 20.67 -27.44
N PHE A 846 22.31 20.40 -28.35
CA PHE A 846 20.87 20.50 -28.07
C PHE A 846 20.28 19.18 -27.57
N ARG A 847 19.04 19.22 -27.08
CA ARG A 847 18.23 18.06 -26.69
C ARG A 847 16.88 18.04 -27.42
N ASN A 848 16.40 16.84 -27.72
CA ASN A 848 15.04 16.59 -28.23
C ASN A 848 14.14 16.18 -27.06
N VAL A 849 12.87 16.58 -26.99
CA VAL A 849 12.02 16.26 -25.84
C VAL A 849 10.62 15.77 -26.20
N LEU A 850 10.08 14.86 -25.38
CA LEU A 850 8.67 14.47 -25.41
C LEU A 850 7.82 15.51 -24.66
N VAL A 851 6.75 16.00 -25.29
CA VAL A 851 5.72 16.83 -24.63
C VAL A 851 4.72 15.89 -23.97
N ASP A 852 5.04 15.45 -22.75
CA ASP A 852 4.29 14.41 -22.04
C ASP A 852 2.93 14.87 -21.48
N ASN A 853 2.50 16.09 -21.79
CA ASN A 853 1.17 16.64 -21.47
C ASN A 853 0.34 17.06 -22.70
N LEU A 854 0.69 16.57 -23.91
CA LEU A 854 -0.04 16.82 -25.16
C LEU A 854 -0.22 15.52 -25.94
N PHE A 855 -1.44 15.24 -26.40
CA PHE A 855 -1.74 14.12 -27.29
C PHE A 855 -2.36 14.63 -28.61
N VAL A 856 -1.85 14.13 -29.73
CA VAL A 856 -2.22 14.53 -31.09
C VAL A 856 -2.60 13.29 -31.89
N TYR A 857 -3.68 13.32 -32.66
CA TYR A 857 -4.04 12.18 -33.52
C TYR A 857 -3.25 12.22 -34.83
N HIS A 858 -2.60 11.11 -35.18
CA HIS A 858 -1.90 10.89 -36.45
C HIS A 858 -2.44 9.60 -37.05
N LYS A 859 -3.03 9.68 -38.23
CA LYS A 859 -3.83 8.56 -38.77
C LYS A 859 -3.00 7.33 -39.18
N HIS A 860 -1.70 7.47 -39.40
CA HIS A 860 -0.78 6.50 -40.02
C HIS A 860 -1.21 5.02 -39.92
N GLY A 861 -1.89 4.53 -40.97
CA GLY A 861 -2.42 3.16 -40.99
C GLY A 861 -3.54 2.98 -42.01
N GLY A 862 -3.33 2.11 -42.99
CA GLY A 862 -4.37 1.76 -43.98
C GLY A 862 -3.90 1.49 -45.41
N SER A 863 -2.61 1.41 -45.68
CA SER A 863 -2.09 0.94 -46.96
C SER A 863 -0.85 0.09 -46.73
N PHE A 864 -0.81 -1.08 -47.37
CA PHE A 864 0.41 -1.86 -47.50
C PHE A 864 1.53 -0.92 -47.97
N LEU A 865 2.67 -0.95 -47.28
CA LEU A 865 3.86 -0.27 -47.75
C LEU A 865 4.14 -0.80 -49.17
N SER A 866 4.16 0.08 -50.17
CA SER A 866 4.59 -0.33 -51.51
C SER A 866 6.01 -0.86 -51.44
N GLU A 867 6.40 -1.80 -52.31
CA GLU A 867 7.78 -2.30 -52.34
C GLU A 867 8.80 -1.15 -52.47
N GLU A 868 8.44 -0.08 -53.17
CA GLU A 868 9.22 1.16 -53.26
C GLU A 868 9.40 1.82 -51.88
N LYS A 869 8.33 1.99 -51.09
CA LYS A 869 8.40 2.56 -49.73
C LYS A 869 9.19 1.66 -48.76
N MET A 870 9.07 0.34 -48.88
CA MET A 870 9.88 -0.59 -48.06
C MET A 870 11.38 -0.49 -48.40
N ARG A 871 11.74 -0.52 -49.68
CA ARG A 871 13.15 -0.40 -50.11
C ARG A 871 13.75 0.97 -49.76
N LEU A 872 12.98 2.05 -49.87
CA LEU A 872 13.40 3.39 -49.41
C LEU A 872 13.67 3.40 -47.90
N LEU A 873 12.77 2.81 -47.10
CA LEU A 873 12.93 2.72 -45.66
C LEU A 873 14.17 1.89 -45.27
N GLU A 874 14.36 0.70 -45.85
CA GLU A 874 15.53 -0.15 -45.59
C GLU A 874 16.84 0.58 -45.93
N HIS A 875 16.94 1.16 -47.14
CA HIS A 875 18.13 1.88 -47.58
C HIS A 875 18.46 3.09 -46.69
N ASN A 876 17.45 3.87 -46.33
CA ASN A 876 17.65 5.07 -45.52
C ASN A 876 17.98 4.73 -44.05
N LEU A 877 17.45 3.63 -43.50
CA LEU A 877 17.84 3.13 -42.18
C LEU A 877 19.31 2.65 -42.15
N GLU A 878 19.80 2.02 -43.22
CA GLU A 878 21.22 1.70 -43.37
C GLU A 878 22.08 2.97 -43.43
N ALA A 879 21.68 3.97 -44.22
CA ALA A 879 22.38 5.26 -44.31
C ALA A 879 22.41 6.02 -42.97
N LEU A 880 21.30 6.00 -42.23
CA LEU A 880 21.20 6.57 -40.89
C LEU A 880 22.15 5.87 -39.91
N ALA A 881 22.18 4.53 -39.91
CA ALA A 881 23.07 3.74 -39.07
C ALA A 881 24.56 3.96 -39.40
N GLN A 882 24.91 4.20 -40.66
CA GLN A 882 26.29 4.56 -41.07
C GLN A 882 26.70 5.95 -40.57
N LYS A 883 25.80 6.94 -40.62
CA LYS A 883 26.06 8.33 -40.15
C LYS A 883 26.05 8.48 -38.63
N HIS A 884 25.21 7.71 -37.95
CA HIS A 884 25.00 7.76 -36.51
C HIS A 884 25.02 6.33 -35.91
N PRO A 885 26.21 5.70 -35.78
CA PRO A 885 26.31 4.31 -35.30
C PRO A 885 25.69 4.06 -33.92
N ASP A 886 25.70 5.08 -33.06
CA ASP A 886 25.13 5.04 -31.72
C ASP A 886 23.59 5.11 -31.70
N TYR A 887 22.94 5.63 -32.75
CA TYR A 887 21.50 5.92 -32.79
C TYR A 887 20.63 4.72 -32.41
N ASN A 888 20.94 3.54 -32.94
CA ASN A 888 20.19 2.31 -32.65
C ASN A 888 20.33 1.86 -31.19
N ARG A 889 21.52 2.06 -30.58
CA ARG A 889 21.74 1.78 -29.16
C ARG A 889 20.94 2.75 -28.29
N ASP A 890 21.06 4.03 -28.58
CA ASP A 890 20.45 5.10 -27.77
C ASP A 890 18.91 5.05 -27.86
N THR A 891 18.37 4.68 -29.03
CA THR A 891 16.94 4.41 -29.24
C THR A 891 16.49 3.15 -28.50
N ALA A 892 17.23 2.04 -28.59
CA ALA A 892 16.91 0.83 -27.83
C ALA A 892 16.99 1.06 -26.30
N GLU A 893 17.89 1.93 -25.83
CA GLU A 893 18.00 2.32 -24.43
C GLU A 893 16.85 3.25 -23.99
N PHE A 894 16.43 4.20 -24.83
CA PHE A 894 15.22 4.98 -24.58
C PHE A 894 13.98 4.08 -24.48
N CYS A 895 13.82 3.13 -25.41
CA CYS A 895 12.71 2.18 -25.39
C CYS A 895 12.75 1.23 -24.18
N ARG A 896 13.94 0.85 -23.70
CA ARG A 896 14.10 0.02 -22.50
C ARG A 896 13.76 0.78 -21.21
N ARG A 897 14.13 2.06 -21.13
CA ARG A 897 13.84 2.92 -19.97
C ARG A 897 12.39 3.36 -19.91
N ASP A 898 11.83 3.71 -21.07
CA ASP A 898 10.44 4.15 -21.24
C ASP A 898 10.04 5.23 -20.20
N PRO A 899 10.71 6.41 -20.20
CA PRO A 899 10.57 7.42 -19.15
C PRO A 899 9.16 8.05 -19.05
N ALA A 900 8.32 7.76 -20.03
CA ALA A 900 6.94 8.23 -20.13
C ALA A 900 5.90 7.14 -19.80
N ARG A 901 6.33 5.91 -19.45
CA ARG A 901 5.48 4.81 -18.99
C ARG A 901 4.49 5.23 -17.89
N PRO A 902 4.91 5.94 -16.81
CA PRO A 902 3.98 6.31 -15.75
C PRO A 902 2.90 7.28 -16.24
N THR A 903 3.25 8.20 -17.13
CA THR A 903 2.30 9.13 -17.76
C THR A 903 1.27 8.38 -18.61
N ARG A 904 1.71 7.43 -19.46
CA ARG A 904 0.79 6.63 -20.29
C ARG A 904 -0.13 5.75 -19.44
N LEU A 905 0.39 5.06 -18.44
CA LEU A 905 -0.41 4.23 -17.52
C LEU A 905 -1.46 5.07 -16.77
N TYR A 906 -1.11 6.26 -16.27
CA TYR A 906 -2.08 7.11 -15.57
C TYR A 906 -3.14 7.67 -16.53
N ALA A 907 -2.74 8.07 -17.74
CA ALA A 907 -3.68 8.49 -18.78
C ALA A 907 -4.64 7.34 -19.17
N GLN A 908 -4.14 6.11 -19.35
CA GLN A 908 -4.99 4.92 -19.57
C GLN A 908 -5.99 4.73 -18.44
N MET A 909 -5.57 4.78 -17.16
CA MET A 909 -6.47 4.66 -16.02
C MET A 909 -7.55 5.75 -16.02
N CYS A 910 -7.17 7.01 -16.24
CA CYS A 910 -8.12 8.13 -16.31
C CYS A 910 -9.12 7.98 -17.45
N LEU A 911 -8.70 7.51 -18.63
CA LEU A 911 -9.58 7.33 -19.79
C LEU A 911 -10.49 6.11 -19.64
N LEU A 912 -9.97 4.98 -19.16
CA LEU A 912 -10.81 3.80 -18.83
C LEU A 912 -11.90 4.18 -17.82
N ASN A 913 -11.57 5.00 -16.82
CA ASN A 913 -12.53 5.51 -15.84
C ASN A 913 -13.65 6.38 -16.45
N GLN A 914 -13.45 7.02 -17.62
CA GLN A 914 -14.51 7.76 -18.32
C GLN A 914 -15.51 6.84 -19.04
N ILE A 915 -15.10 5.61 -19.40
CA ILE A 915 -15.92 4.63 -20.12
C ILE A 915 -16.29 3.40 -19.26
N LEU A 916 -16.31 3.55 -17.93
CA LEU A 916 -16.76 2.51 -17.00
C LEU A 916 -18.28 2.33 -17.05
N GLU A 917 -18.75 1.61 -18.07
CA GLU A 917 -20.15 1.17 -18.21
C GLU A 917 -20.51 -0.02 -17.31
N LYS A 918 -19.50 -0.77 -16.87
CA LYS A 918 -19.62 -2.06 -16.17
C LYS A 918 -19.42 -1.90 -14.66
N LYS A 919 -19.66 -2.96 -13.89
CA LYS A 919 -19.54 -2.87 -12.43
C LYS A 919 -18.08 -2.68 -12.04
N VAL A 920 -17.84 -1.82 -11.05
CA VAL A 920 -16.54 -1.68 -10.38
C VAL A 920 -16.58 -2.44 -9.07
N ILE A 921 -15.80 -3.51 -9.00
CA ILE A 921 -15.64 -4.35 -7.82
C ILE A 921 -14.30 -3.99 -7.16
N VAL A 922 -14.34 -3.59 -5.89
CA VAL A 922 -13.13 -3.28 -5.12
C VAL A 922 -12.91 -4.36 -4.06
N ALA A 923 -11.80 -5.08 -4.13
CA ALA A 923 -11.37 -6.01 -3.10
C ALA A 923 -10.27 -5.42 -2.21
N PHE A 924 -10.37 -5.63 -0.92
CA PHE A 924 -9.30 -5.38 0.05
C PHE A 924 -8.71 -6.73 0.48
N ASP A 925 -7.38 -6.84 0.47
CA ASP A 925 -6.62 -8.09 0.57
C ASP A 925 -5.23 -7.83 1.19
N HIS A 926 -4.42 -8.85 1.46
CA HIS A 926 -3.07 -8.66 2.03
C HIS A 926 -1.98 -9.36 1.23
N SER A 927 -0.74 -8.88 1.36
CA SER A 927 0.38 -9.38 0.55
C SER A 927 1.05 -10.66 1.08
N LEU A 928 0.52 -11.32 2.12
CA LEU A 928 1.09 -12.58 2.63
C LEU A 928 0.61 -13.81 1.82
N GLY A 929 -0.42 -13.64 1.00
CA GLY A 929 -1.04 -14.74 0.25
C GLY A 929 -1.82 -15.71 1.13
N GLY A 930 -2.15 -16.87 0.56
CA GLY A 930 -2.94 -17.93 1.20
C GLY A 930 -4.21 -18.28 0.41
N GLY A 931 -4.99 -19.22 0.94
CA GLY A 931 -6.19 -19.74 0.24
C GLY A 931 -7.26 -18.68 -0.02
N ALA A 932 -7.38 -17.65 0.83
CA ALA A 932 -8.27 -16.52 0.59
C ALA A 932 -7.79 -15.66 -0.60
N THR A 933 -6.48 -15.43 -0.72
CA THR A 933 -5.87 -14.71 -1.85
C THR A 933 -6.01 -15.50 -3.16
N GLU A 934 -5.75 -16.80 -3.14
CA GLU A 934 -5.94 -17.69 -4.31
C GLU A 934 -7.41 -17.72 -4.77
N TYR A 935 -8.36 -17.77 -3.82
CA TYR A 935 -9.79 -17.66 -4.11
C TYR A 935 -10.16 -16.31 -4.72
N LEU A 936 -9.59 -15.20 -4.22
CA LEU A 936 -9.79 -13.87 -4.76
C LEU A 936 -9.23 -13.74 -6.19
N GLU A 937 -8.06 -14.30 -6.47
CA GLU A 937 -7.45 -14.30 -7.81
C GLU A 937 -8.27 -15.12 -8.81
N LYS A 938 -8.74 -16.31 -8.40
CA LYS A 938 -9.68 -17.11 -9.21
C LYS A 938 -10.96 -16.33 -9.53
N LYS A 939 -11.55 -15.69 -8.53
CA LYS A 939 -12.80 -14.91 -8.66
C LYS A 939 -12.59 -13.62 -9.49
N THR A 940 -11.42 -13.01 -9.41
CA THR A 940 -10.99 -11.91 -10.29
C THR A 940 -10.98 -12.35 -11.75
N GLY A 941 -10.48 -13.56 -12.03
CA GLY A 941 -10.56 -14.17 -13.36
C GLY A 941 -11.98 -14.40 -13.87
N GLU A 942 -12.98 -14.52 -12.99
CA GLU A 942 -14.41 -14.58 -13.36
C GLU A 942 -15.00 -13.18 -13.62
N VAL A 943 -14.64 -12.19 -12.80
CA VAL A 943 -15.02 -10.76 -12.99
C VAL A 943 -14.56 -10.23 -14.34
N LEU A 944 -13.29 -10.42 -14.67
CA LEU A 944 -12.71 -9.94 -15.92
C LEU A 944 -13.31 -10.65 -17.14
N LYS A 945 -13.71 -11.92 -17.03
CA LYS A 945 -14.45 -12.65 -18.09
C LYS A 945 -15.86 -12.11 -18.33
N ASN A 946 -16.51 -11.57 -17.29
CA ASN A 946 -17.81 -10.89 -17.42
C ASN A 946 -17.67 -9.47 -18.01
N GLY A 947 -16.43 -8.97 -18.15
CA GLY A 947 -16.13 -7.62 -18.61
C GLY A 947 -16.32 -6.55 -17.53
N ASP A 948 -16.44 -6.93 -16.26
CA ASP A 948 -16.50 -6.00 -15.13
C ASP A 948 -15.09 -5.51 -14.76
N CYS A 949 -15.00 -4.38 -14.06
CA CYS A 949 -13.73 -3.81 -13.57
C CYS A 949 -13.41 -4.36 -12.18
N MET A 950 -12.18 -4.81 -12.00
CA MET A 950 -11.66 -5.28 -10.72
C MET A 950 -10.57 -4.33 -10.22
N ILE A 951 -10.68 -3.87 -8.98
CA ILE A 951 -9.62 -3.11 -8.29
C ILE A 951 -9.27 -3.87 -7.02
N THR A 952 -8.03 -4.30 -6.87
CA THR A 952 -7.56 -5.00 -5.66
C THR A 952 -6.59 -4.11 -4.89
N VAL A 953 -6.94 -3.76 -3.65
CA VAL A 953 -6.10 -3.02 -2.71
C VAL A 953 -5.46 -4.02 -1.74
N ARG A 954 -4.17 -4.31 -1.93
CA ARG A 954 -3.36 -5.20 -1.08
C ARG A 954 -2.52 -4.41 -0.08
N TYR A 955 -2.72 -4.60 1.22
CA TYR A 955 -1.77 -4.07 2.21
C TYR A 955 -0.57 -5.02 2.37
N ASN A 956 0.63 -4.47 2.20
CA ASN A 956 1.91 -5.11 2.49
C ASN A 956 2.43 -4.63 3.85
N ILE A 957 2.43 -5.54 4.83
CA ILE A 957 2.87 -5.28 6.20
C ILE A 957 4.39 -5.09 6.32
N TYR A 958 5.19 -5.71 5.46
CA TYR A 958 6.66 -5.58 5.46
C TYR A 958 7.11 -4.23 4.90
N GLU A 959 6.39 -3.72 3.90
CA GLU A 959 6.66 -2.42 3.27
C GLU A 959 5.87 -1.25 3.91
N ASN A 960 4.90 -1.57 4.78
CA ASN A 960 3.87 -0.65 5.30
C ASN A 960 3.13 0.13 4.20
N LYS A 961 2.73 -0.55 3.12
CA LYS A 961 2.16 0.08 1.91
C LYS A 961 0.90 -0.62 1.42
N TYR A 962 -0.06 0.19 0.99
CA TYR A 962 -1.23 -0.23 0.22
C TYR A 962 -0.86 -0.22 -1.26
N ARG A 963 -0.84 -1.39 -1.89
CA ARG A 963 -0.70 -1.56 -3.34
C ARG A 963 -2.10 -1.64 -3.96
N MET A 964 -2.36 -0.91 -5.04
CA MET A 964 -3.59 -1.01 -5.81
C MET A 964 -3.28 -1.64 -7.16
N ILE A 965 -4.06 -2.65 -7.53
CA ILE A 965 -4.02 -3.33 -8.83
C ILE A 965 -5.36 -3.04 -9.51
N TYR A 966 -5.36 -2.18 -10.52
CA TYR A 966 -6.52 -1.86 -11.35
C TYR A 966 -6.53 -2.76 -12.59
N GLN A 967 -7.61 -3.49 -12.83
CA GLN A 967 -7.77 -4.40 -13.95
C GLN A 967 -9.12 -4.18 -14.66
N TYR A 968 -9.08 -3.89 -15.96
CA TYR A 968 -10.28 -3.72 -16.77
C TYR A 968 -9.99 -4.04 -18.25
N LYS A 969 -10.87 -4.81 -18.89
CA LYS A 969 -10.66 -5.37 -20.25
C LYS A 969 -9.32 -6.10 -20.35
N LYS A 970 -8.36 -5.56 -21.11
CA LYS A 970 -6.98 -6.07 -21.29
C LYS A 970 -5.93 -5.30 -20.48
N TYR A 971 -6.32 -4.26 -19.76
CA TYR A 971 -5.42 -3.34 -19.09
C TYR A 971 -5.23 -3.74 -17.62
N GLN A 972 -3.98 -3.77 -17.16
CA GLN A 972 -3.59 -3.90 -15.76
C GLN A 972 -2.65 -2.74 -15.42
N ILE A 973 -2.93 -2.03 -14.33
CA ILE A 973 -2.20 -0.85 -13.88
C ILE A 973 -2.02 -0.95 -12.37
N GLU A 974 -0.80 -0.81 -11.89
CA GLU A 974 -0.46 -0.93 -10.47
C GLU A 974 0.08 0.39 -9.90
N CYS A 975 -0.21 0.68 -8.63
CA CYS A 975 0.44 1.77 -7.89
C CYS A 975 0.49 1.44 -6.40
N PHE A 976 1.19 2.25 -5.60
CA PHE A 976 1.18 2.08 -4.15
C PHE A 976 1.14 3.41 -3.39
N SER A 977 0.84 3.34 -2.09
CA SER A 977 0.82 4.45 -1.14
C SER A 977 1.03 3.94 0.28
N GLU A 978 1.64 4.74 1.15
CA GLU A 978 1.64 4.49 2.62
C GLU A 978 0.32 4.93 3.28
N ASP A 979 -0.46 5.79 2.61
CA ASP A 979 -1.76 6.30 3.05
C ASP A 979 -2.88 5.69 2.19
N MET A 980 -3.75 4.89 2.81
CA MET A 980 -4.87 4.23 2.15
C MET A 980 -5.83 5.22 1.47
N ASN A 981 -6.03 6.41 2.04
CA ASN A 981 -6.94 7.42 1.45
C ASN A 981 -6.48 7.82 0.04
N ARG A 982 -5.17 7.83 -0.23
CA ARG A 982 -4.63 8.18 -1.56
C ARG A 982 -4.85 7.09 -2.60
N ILE A 983 -5.02 5.84 -2.17
CA ILE A 983 -5.50 4.75 -3.03
C ILE A 983 -7.00 4.92 -3.29
N LEU A 984 -7.79 5.15 -2.25
CA LEU A 984 -9.24 5.34 -2.37
C LEU A 984 -9.60 6.54 -3.26
N GLU A 985 -8.83 7.63 -3.21
CA GLU A 985 -8.92 8.79 -4.12
C GLU A 985 -8.79 8.45 -5.62
N LEU A 986 -8.23 7.29 -5.99
CA LEU A 986 -8.12 6.86 -7.40
C LEU A 986 -9.35 6.13 -7.91
N ILE A 987 -10.22 5.67 -6.99
CA ILE A 987 -11.35 4.81 -7.29
C ILE A 987 -12.54 5.73 -7.61
N PRO A 988 -12.97 5.86 -8.89
CA PRO A 988 -13.97 6.86 -9.28
C PRO A 988 -15.39 6.49 -8.86
N ARG A 989 -15.64 5.18 -8.67
CA ARG A 989 -16.92 4.55 -8.42
C ARG A 989 -16.68 3.18 -7.80
N VAL A 990 -17.60 2.75 -6.94
CA VAL A 990 -17.64 1.39 -6.38
C VAL A 990 -19.07 0.89 -6.46
N ASP A 991 -19.27 -0.28 -7.04
CA ASP A 991 -20.57 -0.97 -7.10
C ASP A 991 -20.65 -2.15 -6.13
N GLU A 992 -19.52 -2.80 -5.84
CA GLU A 992 -19.43 -3.92 -4.90
C GLU A 992 -18.08 -3.89 -4.16
N ILE A 993 -18.09 -4.09 -2.84
CA ILE A 993 -16.88 -4.17 -2.01
C ILE A 993 -16.70 -5.61 -1.53
N TRP A 994 -15.51 -6.17 -1.75
CA TRP A 994 -15.09 -7.45 -1.20
C TRP A 994 -14.04 -7.20 -0.11
N ILE A 995 -14.20 -7.83 1.04
CA ILE A 995 -13.24 -7.74 2.15
C ILE A 995 -12.66 -9.13 2.36
N ASN A 996 -11.38 -9.28 2.03
CA ASN A 996 -10.61 -10.51 2.08
C ASN A 996 -9.49 -10.32 3.11
N GLU A 997 -9.59 -10.98 4.27
CA GLU A 997 -8.55 -11.01 5.32
C GLU A 997 -7.81 -9.68 5.62
N LEU A 998 -8.44 -8.77 6.38
CA LEU A 998 -7.76 -7.55 6.86
C LEU A 998 -6.78 -7.77 8.02
N VAL A 999 -6.31 -9.00 8.27
CA VAL A 999 -5.57 -9.38 9.49
C VAL A 999 -4.25 -8.62 9.67
N THR A 1000 -3.64 -8.19 8.57
CA THR A 1000 -2.39 -7.41 8.55
C THR A 1000 -2.61 -5.90 8.66
N TYR A 1001 -3.82 -5.39 8.42
CA TYR A 1001 -4.08 -3.95 8.35
C TYR A 1001 -3.99 -3.31 9.74
N GLN A 1002 -3.27 -2.21 9.84
CA GLN A 1002 -3.22 -1.42 11.07
C GLN A 1002 -4.57 -0.72 11.32
N GLU A 1003 -4.97 -0.60 12.59
CA GLU A 1003 -6.21 0.09 12.99
C GLU A 1003 -7.49 -0.41 12.28
N ILE A 1004 -7.70 -1.74 12.20
CA ILE A 1004 -8.78 -2.41 11.42
C ILE A 1004 -10.14 -1.70 11.45
N TYR A 1005 -10.63 -1.21 12.60
CA TYR A 1005 -11.92 -0.49 12.67
C TYR A 1005 -11.93 0.88 11.97
N LYS A 1006 -10.78 1.57 11.92
CA LYS A 1006 -10.60 2.81 11.15
C LYS A 1006 -10.53 2.48 9.66
N VAL A 1007 -9.76 1.45 9.29
CA VAL A 1007 -9.70 0.92 7.92
C VAL A 1007 -11.08 0.55 7.40
N LEU A 1008 -11.85 -0.25 8.15
CA LEU A 1008 -13.23 -0.62 7.80
C LEU A 1008 -14.16 0.60 7.65
N ARG A 1009 -14.00 1.64 8.47
CA ARG A 1009 -14.75 2.90 8.29
C ARG A 1009 -14.32 3.63 7.02
N GLN A 1010 -13.02 3.73 6.73
CA GLN A 1010 -12.51 4.35 5.51
C GLN A 1010 -12.90 3.58 4.23
N ILE A 1011 -13.12 2.27 4.31
CA ILE A 1011 -13.59 1.43 3.19
C ILE A 1011 -15.09 1.66 2.90
N LEU A 1012 -15.89 2.03 3.91
CA LEU A 1012 -17.36 2.10 3.84
C LEU A 1012 -17.92 3.53 3.73
N LEU A 1013 -17.05 4.56 3.74
CA LEU A 1013 -17.39 5.99 3.64
C LEU A 1013 -17.03 6.55 2.26
#